data_AF-A0A6B3C738-F1
#
_entry.id   AF-A0A6B3C738-F1
#
_cell.length_a   1.000
_cell.length_b   1.000
_cell.length_c   1.000
_cell.angle_alpha   90.00
_cell.angle_beta   90.00
_cell.angle_gamma   90.00
#
_symmetry.space_group_name_H-M   'P 1'
#
loop_
_entity.id
_entity.type
_entity.pdbx_description
1 polymer ?
#
loop_
_entity_poly.entity_id
_entity_poly.type
_entity_poly.pdbx_seq_one_letter_code
_entity_poly.pdbx_strand_id
1 'polypeptide(L)'
;MNDNAEQQPLTANPSYAAVQLAKAFTTALTHGDADTRRRAEVRGQRWREVAAGLAAGRLTVGSRTPVAGLPAWVTPEVVRGGFATGTASAGGPLQPYETEAALSFGVPAERRALFAHCLTEPGLAWLWARLDSGHYEIGVPEEAALLTMAWLVRHGETDAALDLAAELEPFADRLRFLPRPADGAVPDVTAAVHRHTVSDAAGTLIRRRPNEAVETQREALAVWQPFGDELLIHWLRTARNGRVLELAPDAGWLTHGEVLLGRYRLLAAEHTRCTRHRSPQENLGILRGALEEIVVGRPLDARRLGLLRHAVESMVRRRGLPGSAGHTALRRSQAEQAARPSHHALAQLMLRRLSVLPQETGVPDVAPLLRAVTEEESRETGLPAAAAVPPRIGQVVEFALSAPLGTLVERGVIPSAEVLAELVPQLVAATTAQAYRDEALRVLMAANYRAFRDRRSLLLLNLERQVRVEELPWVRAVSGQRSAVLNKADGEGALTVLRQLGELAVQAFPGTLLPNPLVRELGELERQCDLGAPFVEELAADIFMGTFSPKFLTAARIAGELLGGTLYERYYGIDYAAIRNLAIAKTGTALTRSYRTRTSPGFARLCTERAGTTSGSWSAAANGTVIEQAQILTTHNLATLVHRVGIVPRPGWADLARRCFVTVCRLTARVHHNTRPLGTIKDAAYAWRQMLFHLSLCPPEDQGRIIAGLNEETARHPAQVAIRLAPALAGLTLVAEGGTFGGDGTTDGGRARRFLGWSTDGHWMR
;
A
#
# COMPACT_ATOMS: atom_id res chain seq x y z
N MET A 1 4.60 4.09 -2.50
CA MET A 1 5.40 2.89 -2.17
C MET A 1 4.59 1.71 -2.65
N ASN A 2 4.73 1.38 -3.94
CA ASN A 2 4.08 0.22 -4.55
C ASN A 2 5.16 -0.85 -4.65
N ASP A 3 5.31 -1.63 -3.59
CA ASP A 3 6.34 -2.67 -3.48
C ASP A 3 5.77 -4.09 -3.71
N ASN A 4 4.48 -4.23 -4.03
CA ASN A 4 3.86 -5.54 -4.23
C ASN A 4 4.03 -6.11 -5.66
N ALA A 5 4.66 -5.36 -6.57
CA ALA A 5 4.96 -5.83 -7.93
C ALA A 5 6.43 -6.27 -8.15
N GLU A 6 7.31 -6.16 -7.15
CA GLU A 6 8.67 -6.69 -7.26
C GLU A 6 8.74 -8.15 -6.83
N GLN A 7 8.63 -9.02 -7.84
CA GLN A 7 9.35 -10.29 -8.01
C GLN A 7 9.42 -11.17 -6.74
N GLN A 8 8.49 -12.13 -6.67
CA GLN A 8 8.83 -13.40 -6.03
C GLN A 8 10.14 -13.94 -6.66
N PRO A 9 11.02 -14.58 -5.90
CA PRO A 9 12.37 -14.87 -6.36
C PRO A 9 12.60 -16.34 -6.71
N LEU A 10 13.41 -16.49 -7.76
CA LEU A 10 14.23 -17.62 -8.16
C LEU A 10 14.48 -18.67 -7.06
N THR A 11 13.63 -19.71 -7.06
CA THR A 11 13.83 -21.00 -6.39
C THR A 11 13.90 -20.98 -4.85
N ALA A 12 13.52 -22.09 -4.21
CA ALA A 12 13.67 -22.34 -2.77
C ALA A 12 15.14 -22.45 -2.29
N ASN A 13 16.06 -21.81 -2.99
CA ASN A 13 17.49 -21.97 -2.80
C ASN A 13 17.99 -21.04 -1.67
N PRO A 14 18.81 -21.53 -0.72
CA PRO A 14 19.50 -20.72 0.29
C PRO A 14 20.19 -19.45 -0.25
N SER A 15 20.54 -19.43 -1.54
CA SER A 15 21.12 -18.26 -2.22
C SER A 15 20.24 -17.01 -2.18
N TYR A 16 18.91 -17.12 -2.18
CA TYR A 16 18.04 -15.94 -2.08
C TYR A 16 18.15 -15.25 -0.72
N ALA A 17 18.14 -16.04 0.36
CA ALA A 17 18.32 -15.52 1.71
C ALA A 17 19.66 -14.79 1.86
N ALA A 18 20.73 -15.33 1.26
CA ALA A 18 22.04 -14.70 1.23
C ALA A 18 22.05 -13.36 0.46
N VAL A 19 21.37 -13.27 -0.69
CA VAL A 19 21.25 -12.02 -1.46
C VAL A 19 20.48 -10.94 -0.69
N GLN A 20 19.38 -11.31 -0.03
CA GLN A 20 18.60 -10.37 0.77
C GLN A 20 19.37 -9.88 2.01
N LEU A 21 20.11 -10.79 2.65
CA LEU A 21 21.02 -10.45 3.73
C LEU A 21 22.08 -9.43 3.27
N ALA A 22 22.72 -9.67 2.12
CA ALA A 22 23.71 -8.75 1.55
C ALA A 22 23.11 -7.36 1.26
N LYS A 23 21.91 -7.29 0.66
CA LYS A 23 21.20 -6.02 0.43
C LYS A 23 20.91 -5.27 1.74
N ALA A 24 20.46 -5.99 2.77
CA ALA A 24 20.19 -5.41 4.08
C ALA A 24 21.47 -4.85 4.73
N PHE A 25 22.57 -5.60 4.66
CA PHE A 25 23.88 -5.13 5.13
C PHE A 25 24.37 -3.89 4.40
N THR A 26 24.33 -3.87 3.06
CA THR A 26 24.71 -2.68 2.29
C THR A 26 23.90 -1.46 2.71
N THR A 27 22.58 -1.62 2.88
CA THR A 27 21.70 -0.52 3.31
C THR A 27 22.03 -0.05 4.73
N ALA A 28 22.30 -0.99 5.65
CA ALA A 28 22.68 -0.67 7.03
C ALA A 28 23.98 0.13 7.11
N LEU A 29 24.94 -0.13 6.20
CA LEU A 29 26.24 0.55 6.20
C LEU A 29 26.22 1.90 5.46
N THR A 30 25.49 2.01 4.34
CA THR A 30 25.66 3.16 3.42
C THR A 30 24.53 4.18 3.44
N HIS A 31 23.39 3.89 4.06
CA HIS A 31 22.23 4.78 3.98
C HIS A 31 22.39 6.02 4.88
N GLY A 32 22.10 7.21 4.34
CA GLY A 32 22.26 8.50 5.04
C GLY A 32 21.34 8.67 6.26
N ASP A 33 20.11 8.15 6.20
CA ASP A 33 19.15 8.18 7.30
C ASP A 33 19.36 7.08 8.35
N ALA A 34 19.49 7.46 9.63
CA ALA A 34 19.75 6.57 10.76
C ALA A 34 18.60 5.59 11.05
N ASP A 35 17.34 6.03 10.92
CA ASP A 35 16.19 5.14 11.16
C ASP A 35 16.11 4.06 10.07
N THR A 36 16.47 4.41 8.84
CA THR A 36 16.58 3.45 7.74
C THR A 36 17.73 2.46 7.93
N ARG A 37 18.88 2.89 8.48
CA ARG A 37 19.97 1.98 8.85
C ARG A 37 19.51 0.97 9.93
N ARG A 38 18.90 1.44 11.01
CA ARG A 38 18.37 0.58 12.09
C ARG A 38 17.36 -0.44 11.56
N ARG A 39 16.42 -0.02 10.69
CA ARG A 39 15.48 -0.95 10.04
C ARG A 39 16.18 -1.98 9.15
N ALA A 40 17.27 -1.58 8.49
CA ALA A 40 18.05 -2.50 7.66
C ALA A 40 18.81 -3.52 8.50
N GLU A 41 19.35 -3.15 9.66
CA GLU A 41 19.98 -4.06 10.62
C GLU A 41 18.99 -5.12 11.11
N VAL A 42 17.80 -4.70 11.54
CA VAL A 42 16.72 -5.63 11.98
C VAL A 42 16.34 -6.59 10.84
N ARG A 43 16.21 -6.09 9.61
CA ARG A 43 15.96 -6.97 8.44
C ARG A 43 17.12 -7.93 8.20
N GLY A 44 18.36 -7.49 8.35
CA GLY A 44 19.55 -8.34 8.23
C GLY A 44 19.58 -9.46 9.26
N GLN A 45 19.24 -9.15 10.51
CA GLN A 45 19.11 -10.14 11.59
C GLN A 45 18.09 -11.24 11.22
N ARG A 46 16.90 -10.85 10.77
CA ARG A 46 15.86 -11.81 10.35
C ARG A 46 16.29 -12.69 9.19
N TRP A 47 16.97 -12.14 8.18
CA TRP A 47 17.49 -12.95 7.07
C TRP A 47 18.61 -13.90 7.50
N ARG A 48 19.41 -13.53 8.52
CA ARG A 48 20.39 -14.42 9.12
C ARG A 48 19.73 -15.60 9.84
N GLU A 49 18.63 -15.35 10.57
CA GLU A 49 17.83 -16.39 11.22
C GLU A 49 17.23 -17.37 10.21
N VAL A 50 16.67 -16.86 9.11
CA VAL A 50 16.18 -17.68 7.99
C VAL A 50 17.32 -18.58 7.46
N ALA A 51 18.47 -18.00 7.11
CA ALA A 51 19.60 -18.77 6.57
C ALA A 51 20.10 -19.84 7.55
N ALA A 52 20.24 -19.50 8.83
CA ALA A 52 20.66 -20.44 9.87
C ALA A 52 19.61 -21.54 10.11
N GLY A 53 18.32 -21.22 10.08
CA GLY A 53 17.23 -22.18 10.21
C GLY A 53 17.18 -23.18 9.05
N LEU A 54 17.43 -22.73 7.83
CA LEU A 54 17.54 -23.59 6.65
C LEU A 54 18.76 -24.52 6.75
N ALA A 55 19.93 -23.98 7.11
CA ALA A 55 21.16 -24.76 7.25
C ALA A 55 21.05 -25.83 8.35
N ALA A 56 20.32 -25.53 9.44
CA ALA A 56 20.10 -26.45 10.55
C ALA A 56 18.92 -27.43 10.32
N GLY A 57 18.23 -27.37 9.18
CA GLY A 57 17.05 -28.22 8.91
C GLY A 57 15.82 -27.92 9.78
N ARG A 58 15.82 -26.81 10.54
CA ARG A 58 14.68 -26.37 11.36
C ARG A 58 13.59 -25.67 10.55
N LEU A 59 13.93 -25.25 9.32
CA LEU A 59 13.04 -24.60 8.38
C LEU A 59 12.87 -25.42 7.10
N THR A 60 11.62 -25.58 6.65
CA THR A 60 11.28 -26.24 5.38
C THR A 60 10.50 -25.29 4.48
N VAL A 61 11.18 -24.69 3.50
CA VAL A 61 10.57 -23.75 2.54
C VAL A 61 9.64 -24.50 1.58
N GLY A 62 8.52 -23.88 1.23
CA GLY A 62 7.53 -24.48 0.34
C GLY A 62 6.48 -25.33 1.06
N SER A 63 6.59 -25.48 2.39
CA SER A 63 5.64 -26.21 3.24
C SER A 63 4.69 -25.27 3.98
N ARG A 64 3.46 -25.74 4.22
CA ARG A 64 2.45 -25.12 5.08
C ARG A 64 2.78 -25.20 6.58
N THR A 65 3.73 -26.04 6.97
CA THR A 65 4.30 -26.15 8.33
C THR A 65 5.81 -25.92 8.26
N PRO A 66 6.26 -24.69 7.95
CA PRO A 66 7.65 -24.44 7.60
C PRO A 66 8.61 -24.44 8.79
N VAL A 67 8.11 -24.45 10.03
CA VAL A 67 8.92 -24.40 11.26
C VAL A 67 8.72 -25.71 12.02
N ALA A 68 9.83 -26.42 12.29
CA ALA A 68 9.79 -27.66 13.05
C ALA A 68 9.20 -27.45 14.45
N GLY A 69 8.30 -28.35 14.87
CA GLY A 69 7.66 -28.32 16.19
C GLY A 69 6.55 -27.28 16.38
N LEU A 70 6.19 -26.51 15.34
CA LEU A 70 5.00 -25.67 15.36
C LEU A 70 3.89 -26.31 14.52
N PRO A 71 2.66 -26.45 15.05
CA PRO A 71 1.54 -26.97 14.29
C PRO A 71 1.09 -25.95 13.23
N ALA A 72 0.34 -26.43 12.24
CA ALA A 72 -0.06 -25.62 11.09
C ALA A 72 -0.89 -24.38 11.47
N TRP A 73 -1.62 -24.40 12.60
CA TRP A 73 -2.43 -23.26 13.03
C TRP A 73 -1.63 -22.12 13.65
N VAL A 74 -0.38 -22.35 14.08
CA VAL A 74 0.48 -21.29 14.62
C VAL A 74 0.90 -20.35 13.50
N THR A 75 0.74 -19.06 13.71
CA THR A 75 1.12 -17.99 12.79
C THR A 75 2.64 -17.80 12.83
N PRO A 76 3.40 -18.21 11.80
CA PRO A 76 4.84 -17.98 11.78
C PRO A 76 5.14 -16.49 11.56
N GLU A 77 6.29 -16.02 12.04
CA GLU A 77 6.85 -14.75 11.59
C GLU A 77 7.46 -14.94 10.19
N VAL A 78 7.07 -14.07 9.25
CA VAL A 78 7.40 -14.23 7.82
C VAL A 78 8.04 -12.96 7.24
N VAL A 79 9.17 -13.12 6.57
CA VAL A 79 9.87 -12.02 5.86
C VAL A 79 9.44 -11.92 4.40
N ARG A 80 9.96 -10.90 3.68
CA ARG A 80 9.66 -10.68 2.27
C ARG A 80 9.95 -11.95 1.45
N GLY A 81 9.05 -12.28 0.52
CA GLY A 81 9.13 -13.49 -0.29
C GLY A 81 8.50 -14.74 0.34
N GLY A 82 7.88 -14.62 1.53
CA GLY A 82 7.11 -15.71 2.14
C GLY A 82 7.96 -16.70 2.96
N PHE A 83 9.18 -16.32 3.35
CA PHE A 83 10.07 -17.17 4.15
C PHE A 83 9.77 -17.01 5.64
N ALA A 84 9.55 -18.11 6.35
CA ALA A 84 9.43 -18.11 7.81
C ALA A 84 10.80 -17.90 8.47
N THR A 85 10.86 -17.12 9.55
CA THR A 85 12.09 -16.87 10.33
C THR A 85 12.45 -18.01 11.30
N GLY A 86 11.47 -18.85 11.64
CA GLY A 86 11.61 -19.93 12.63
C GLY A 86 10.96 -19.61 13.98
N THR A 87 10.37 -18.42 14.13
CA THR A 87 9.64 -17.98 15.31
C THR A 87 8.14 -17.89 15.00
N ALA A 88 7.31 -17.99 16.04
CA ALA A 88 5.88 -17.67 15.96
C ALA A 88 5.67 -16.16 16.15
N SER A 89 4.71 -15.58 15.42
CA SER A 89 4.33 -14.16 15.56
C SER A 89 3.75 -13.84 16.94
N ALA A 90 3.05 -14.81 17.55
CA ALA A 90 2.58 -14.75 18.93
C ALA A 90 3.68 -15.07 19.97
N GLY A 91 4.93 -15.33 19.53
CA GLY A 91 6.05 -15.64 20.41
C GLY A 91 6.86 -14.40 20.86
N GLY A 92 8.09 -14.64 21.28
CA GLY A 92 9.03 -13.59 21.71
C GLY A 92 8.82 -13.14 23.16
N PRO A 93 9.50 -12.05 23.58
CA PRO A 93 9.38 -11.50 24.93
C PRO A 93 7.94 -11.12 25.31
N LEU A 94 7.67 -11.06 26.61
CA LEU A 94 6.40 -10.56 27.13
C LEU A 94 6.18 -9.11 26.69
N GLN A 95 4.95 -8.82 26.25
CA GLN A 95 4.51 -7.47 25.93
C GLN A 95 4.20 -6.70 27.22
N PRO A 96 4.22 -5.34 27.19
CA PRO A 96 3.90 -4.52 28.35
C PRO A 96 2.56 -4.90 29.01
N TYR A 97 1.52 -5.11 28.20
CA TYR A 97 0.19 -5.48 28.72
C TYR A 97 0.15 -6.88 29.36
N GLU A 98 0.99 -7.83 28.91
CA GLU A 98 1.10 -9.17 29.54
C GLU A 98 1.75 -9.03 30.92
N THR A 99 2.73 -8.13 31.05
CA THR A 99 3.42 -7.85 32.32
C THR A 99 2.48 -7.17 33.31
N GLU A 100 1.70 -6.19 32.84
CA GLU A 100 0.66 -5.53 33.64
C GLU A 100 -0.44 -6.50 34.08
N ALA A 101 -0.86 -7.41 33.21
CA ALA A 101 -1.82 -8.45 33.56
C ALA A 101 -1.26 -9.40 34.63
N ALA A 102 0.00 -9.83 34.53
CA ALA A 102 0.63 -10.69 35.52
C ALA A 102 0.65 -10.05 36.91
N LEU A 103 1.01 -8.75 36.95
CA LEU A 103 0.98 -7.95 38.19
C LEU A 103 -0.43 -7.85 38.76
N SER A 104 -1.44 -7.58 37.92
CA SER A 104 -2.84 -7.47 38.33
C SER A 104 -3.41 -8.79 38.86
N PHE A 105 -3.04 -9.91 38.24
CA PHE A 105 -3.47 -11.25 38.65
C PHE A 105 -2.70 -11.79 39.87
N GLY A 106 -1.60 -11.14 40.27
CA GLY A 106 -0.74 -11.63 41.33
C GLY A 106 0.01 -12.92 40.97
N VAL A 107 0.32 -13.13 39.69
CA VAL A 107 1.03 -14.32 39.19
C VAL A 107 2.42 -13.94 38.66
N PRO A 108 3.36 -14.91 38.54
CA PRO A 108 4.62 -14.67 37.87
C PRO A 108 4.43 -14.11 36.46
N ALA A 109 5.30 -13.19 36.04
CA ALA A 109 5.35 -12.68 34.67
C ALA A 109 5.92 -13.75 33.72
N GLU A 110 5.13 -14.80 33.52
CA GLU A 110 5.39 -15.94 32.65
C GLU A 110 4.11 -16.31 31.90
N ARG A 111 4.18 -16.58 30.60
CA ARG A 111 2.99 -16.87 29.79
C ARG A 111 2.22 -18.10 30.29
N ARG A 112 2.93 -19.12 30.78
CA ARG A 112 2.32 -20.32 31.37
C ARG A 112 1.49 -19.99 32.60
N ALA A 113 1.98 -19.10 33.47
CA ALA A 113 1.26 -18.68 34.67
C ALA A 113 0.02 -17.84 34.32
N LEU A 114 0.15 -16.91 33.36
CA LEU A 114 -0.98 -16.14 32.82
C LEU A 114 -2.06 -17.06 32.22
N PHE A 115 -1.65 -18.01 31.38
CA PHE A 115 -2.55 -18.98 30.75
C PHE A 115 -3.30 -19.80 31.81
N ALA A 116 -2.58 -20.38 32.78
CA ALA A 116 -3.18 -21.16 33.86
C ALA A 116 -4.15 -20.33 34.71
N HIS A 117 -3.80 -19.07 35.04
CA HIS A 117 -4.69 -18.17 35.77
C HIS A 117 -6.00 -17.93 35.02
N CYS A 118 -5.95 -17.74 33.69
CA CYS A 118 -7.13 -17.56 32.85
C CYS A 118 -8.07 -18.79 32.82
N LEU A 119 -7.60 -19.98 33.22
CA LEU A 119 -8.42 -21.20 33.35
C LEU A 119 -9.13 -21.31 34.71
N THR A 120 -8.82 -20.43 35.66
CA THR A 120 -9.48 -20.38 36.98
C THR A 120 -10.76 -19.56 36.92
N GLU A 121 -11.63 -19.70 37.93
CA GLU A 121 -12.87 -18.92 38.02
C GLU A 121 -12.65 -17.38 38.00
N PRO A 122 -11.69 -16.79 38.76
CA PRO A 122 -11.36 -15.38 38.62
C PRO A 122 -10.88 -14.98 37.21
N GLY A 123 -10.07 -15.83 36.58
CA GLY A 123 -9.56 -15.59 35.23
C GLY A 123 -10.66 -15.64 34.17
N LEU A 124 -11.59 -16.59 34.28
CA LEU A 124 -12.76 -16.69 33.41
C LEU A 124 -13.69 -15.48 33.58
N ALA A 125 -13.93 -15.03 34.81
CA ALA A 125 -14.70 -13.81 35.07
C ALA A 125 -14.07 -12.57 34.42
N TRP A 126 -12.74 -12.46 34.45
CA TRP A 126 -12.00 -11.39 33.78
C TRP A 126 -12.11 -11.47 32.25
N LEU A 127 -12.16 -12.66 31.66
CA LEU A 127 -12.37 -12.87 30.22
C LEU A 127 -13.82 -12.56 29.81
N TRP A 128 -14.82 -12.96 30.61
CA TRP A 128 -16.22 -12.64 30.35
C TRP A 128 -16.49 -11.14 30.36
N ALA A 129 -15.90 -10.39 31.29
CA ALA A 129 -16.01 -8.93 31.32
C ALA A 129 -15.48 -8.27 30.02
N ARG A 130 -14.48 -8.87 29.37
CA ARG A 130 -13.96 -8.41 28.07
C ARG A 130 -14.89 -8.78 26.92
N LEU A 131 -15.40 -10.01 26.91
CA LEU A 131 -16.40 -10.43 25.93
C LEU A 131 -17.63 -9.51 25.97
N ASP A 132 -18.13 -9.21 27.17
CA ASP A 132 -19.33 -8.39 27.38
C ASP A 132 -19.11 -6.93 26.99
N SER A 133 -17.92 -6.40 27.30
CA SER A 133 -17.63 -4.98 27.06
C SER A 133 -17.04 -4.69 25.69
N GLY A 134 -16.48 -5.70 25.00
CA GLY A 134 -15.80 -5.55 23.72
C GLY A 134 -14.45 -4.82 23.79
N HIS A 135 -13.93 -4.51 24.99
CA HIS A 135 -12.67 -3.77 25.20
C HIS A 135 -11.45 -4.68 25.06
N TYR A 136 -11.27 -5.25 23.87
CA TYR A 136 -10.09 -6.03 23.54
C TYR A 136 -9.73 -5.94 22.06
N GLU A 137 -8.47 -6.19 21.78
CA GLU A 137 -7.91 -6.29 20.45
C GLU A 137 -7.28 -7.67 20.23
N ILE A 138 -7.43 -8.15 18.98
CA ILE A 138 -6.77 -9.35 18.49
C ILE A 138 -5.77 -8.89 17.42
N GLY A 139 -4.49 -8.82 17.77
CA GLY A 139 -3.40 -8.47 16.86
C GLY A 139 -2.80 -9.68 16.14
N VAL A 140 -2.84 -10.85 16.78
CA VAL A 140 -2.56 -12.15 16.13
C VAL A 140 -3.69 -13.14 16.44
N PRO A 141 -4.05 -14.05 15.53
CA PRO A 141 -5.18 -14.95 15.71
C PRO A 141 -5.19 -15.70 17.04
N GLU A 142 -4.01 -16.10 17.53
CA GLU A 142 -3.82 -16.82 18.79
C GLU A 142 -4.39 -16.09 20.01
N GLU A 143 -4.40 -14.76 20.02
CA GLU A 143 -4.95 -13.95 21.13
C GLU A 143 -6.47 -14.11 21.30
N ALA A 144 -7.17 -14.67 20.31
CA ALA A 144 -8.60 -14.98 20.39
C ALA A 144 -8.91 -16.29 21.14
N ALA A 145 -7.90 -17.12 21.40
CA ALA A 145 -8.09 -18.48 21.89
C ALA A 145 -8.70 -18.52 23.30
N LEU A 146 -8.16 -17.73 24.25
CA LEU A 146 -8.66 -17.71 25.63
C LEU A 146 -10.06 -17.10 25.72
N LEU A 147 -10.37 -16.08 24.92
CA LEU A 147 -11.72 -15.50 24.86
C LEU A 147 -12.73 -16.52 24.30
N THR A 148 -12.35 -17.28 23.26
CA THR A 148 -13.19 -18.35 22.73
C THR A 148 -13.45 -19.43 23.77
N MET A 149 -12.41 -19.84 24.50
CA MET A 149 -12.54 -20.84 25.56
C MET A 149 -13.42 -20.34 26.70
N ALA A 150 -13.28 -19.09 27.14
CA ALA A 150 -14.18 -18.49 28.13
C ALA A 150 -15.63 -18.46 27.63
N TRP A 151 -15.84 -18.17 26.35
CA TRP A 151 -17.16 -18.23 25.72
C TRP A 151 -17.75 -19.64 25.77
N LEU A 152 -16.98 -20.67 25.42
CA LEU A 152 -17.40 -22.08 25.45
C LEU A 152 -17.83 -22.50 26.86
N VAL A 153 -17.03 -22.17 27.88
CA VAL A 153 -17.34 -22.47 29.29
C VAL A 153 -18.64 -21.78 29.72
N ARG A 154 -18.85 -20.51 29.34
CA ARG A 154 -20.08 -19.76 29.66
C ARG A 154 -21.33 -20.40 29.06
N HIS A 155 -21.20 -21.04 27.91
CA HIS A 155 -22.31 -21.66 27.17
C HIS A 155 -22.47 -23.16 27.45
N GLY A 156 -21.69 -23.72 28.39
CA GLY A 156 -21.77 -25.12 28.79
C GLY A 156 -21.11 -26.10 27.83
N GLU A 157 -20.38 -25.62 26.82
CA GLU A 157 -19.65 -26.41 25.82
C GLU A 157 -18.33 -26.94 26.40
N THR A 158 -18.43 -27.70 27.49
CA THR A 158 -17.29 -28.08 28.35
C THR A 158 -16.30 -28.99 27.63
N ASP A 159 -16.79 -29.97 26.87
CA ASP A 159 -15.92 -30.89 26.12
C ASP A 159 -15.08 -30.14 25.08
N ALA A 160 -15.71 -29.24 24.32
CA ALA A 160 -15.01 -28.40 23.35
C ALA A 160 -13.99 -27.46 24.00
N ALA A 161 -14.29 -26.93 25.20
CA ALA A 161 -13.36 -26.11 25.96
C ALA A 161 -12.14 -26.91 26.46
N LEU A 162 -12.35 -28.14 26.95
CA LEU A 162 -11.29 -29.04 27.40
C LEU A 162 -10.41 -29.50 26.24
N ASP A 163 -11.00 -29.88 25.11
CA ASP A 163 -10.28 -30.25 23.89
C ASP A 163 -9.42 -29.09 23.39
N LEU A 164 -9.97 -27.87 23.40
CA LEU A 164 -9.23 -26.67 23.02
C LEU A 164 -8.08 -26.40 23.99
N ALA A 165 -8.31 -26.48 25.30
CA ALA A 165 -7.25 -26.30 26.30
C ALA A 165 -6.11 -27.31 26.11
N ALA A 166 -6.44 -28.59 25.88
CA ALA A 166 -5.45 -29.65 25.63
C ALA A 166 -4.63 -29.41 24.36
N GLU A 167 -5.21 -28.81 23.31
CA GLU A 167 -4.50 -28.46 22.08
C GLU A 167 -3.55 -27.25 22.28
N LEU A 168 -3.89 -26.32 23.18
CA LEU A 168 -3.14 -25.09 23.42
C LEU A 168 -2.05 -25.21 24.50
N GLU A 169 -2.28 -26.02 25.54
CA GLU A 169 -1.40 -26.17 26.70
C GLU A 169 0.08 -26.47 26.35
N PRO A 170 0.41 -27.31 25.34
CA PRO A 170 1.80 -27.56 24.96
C PRO A 170 2.57 -26.33 24.50
N PHE A 171 1.86 -25.23 24.19
CA PHE A 171 2.43 -23.99 23.69
C PHE A 171 2.25 -22.80 24.64
N ALA A 172 1.61 -23.00 25.80
CA ALA A 172 1.24 -21.94 26.75
C ALA A 172 2.43 -21.17 27.35
N ASP A 173 3.63 -21.75 27.40
CA ASP A 173 4.85 -21.06 27.83
C ASP A 173 5.47 -20.20 26.73
N ARG A 174 5.12 -20.44 25.46
CA ARG A 174 5.79 -19.84 24.29
C ARG A 174 4.92 -18.84 23.57
N LEU A 175 3.62 -19.12 23.43
CA LEU A 175 2.69 -18.34 22.62
C LEU A 175 1.79 -17.46 23.48
N ARG A 176 1.54 -16.26 22.97
CA ARG A 176 0.63 -15.28 23.55
C ARG A 176 -0.81 -15.63 23.17
N PHE A 177 -1.57 -16.07 24.16
CA PHE A 177 -3.01 -16.31 24.04
C PHE A 177 -3.87 -15.27 24.76
N LEU A 178 -3.24 -14.42 25.59
CA LEU A 178 -3.93 -13.36 26.34
C LEU A 178 -4.39 -12.26 25.37
N PRO A 179 -5.67 -11.84 25.41
CA PRO A 179 -6.15 -10.75 24.57
C PRO A 179 -5.51 -9.42 24.99
N ARG A 180 -5.28 -8.53 24.02
CA ARG A 180 -4.78 -7.18 24.30
C ARG A 180 -5.93 -6.29 24.80
N PRO A 181 -5.75 -5.50 25.87
CA PRO A 181 -6.75 -4.51 26.29
C PRO A 181 -6.88 -3.39 25.24
N ALA A 182 -8.09 -2.84 25.08
CA ALA A 182 -8.36 -1.74 24.18
C ALA A 182 -9.17 -0.63 24.89
N ASP A 183 -8.95 0.64 24.51
CA ASP A 183 -9.56 1.81 25.14
C ASP A 183 -11.05 2.02 24.78
N GLY A 184 -11.60 1.22 23.85
CA GLY A 184 -13.01 1.28 23.45
C GLY A 184 -13.47 0.00 22.77
N ALA A 185 -14.78 -0.19 22.66
CA ALA A 185 -15.37 -1.26 21.87
C ALA A 185 -15.07 -1.08 20.37
N VAL A 186 -14.81 -2.18 19.66
CA VAL A 186 -14.65 -2.17 18.20
C VAL A 186 -15.95 -1.65 17.56
N PRO A 187 -15.91 -0.58 16.74
CA PRO A 187 -17.11 -0.08 16.07
C PRO A 187 -17.78 -1.16 15.22
N ASP A 188 -19.11 -1.11 15.12
CA ASP A 188 -19.86 -1.99 14.23
C ASP A 188 -19.50 -1.68 12.75
N VAL A 189 -18.74 -2.58 12.13
CA VAL A 189 -18.09 -2.41 10.80
C VAL A 189 -19.04 -2.76 9.65
N THR A 190 -20.35 -2.76 9.86
CA THR A 190 -21.30 -3.33 8.89
C THR A 190 -21.41 -2.57 7.57
N ALA A 191 -20.94 -1.31 7.46
CA ALA A 191 -21.03 -0.54 6.21
C ALA A 191 -19.87 0.45 5.91
N ALA A 192 -18.97 0.70 6.86
CA ALA A 192 -17.90 1.67 6.70
C ALA A 192 -16.54 1.04 7.00
N VAL A 193 -15.57 1.29 6.13
CA VAL A 193 -14.18 0.89 6.35
C VAL A 193 -13.31 2.13 6.35
N HIS A 194 -12.11 2.01 6.92
CA HIS A 194 -11.12 3.07 6.91
C HIS A 194 -9.76 2.49 6.55
N ARG A 195 -8.95 3.29 5.86
CA ARG A 195 -7.62 2.86 5.42
C ARG A 195 -6.60 2.91 6.54
N HIS A 196 -6.63 4.00 7.31
CA HIS A 196 -5.77 4.23 8.46
C HIS A 196 -6.65 4.50 9.67
N THR A 197 -6.20 4.08 10.85
CA THR A 197 -6.77 4.58 12.10
C THR A 197 -6.34 6.04 12.33
N VAL A 198 -6.92 6.69 13.34
CA VAL A 198 -6.44 7.99 13.82
C VAL A 198 -4.98 7.90 14.27
N SER A 199 -4.58 6.81 14.96
CA SER A 199 -3.21 6.58 15.41
C SER A 199 -2.23 6.41 14.24
N ASP A 200 -2.61 5.76 13.14
CA ASP A 200 -1.82 5.65 11.92
C ASP A 200 -1.59 7.00 11.23
N ALA A 201 -2.65 7.82 11.14
CA ALA A 201 -2.58 9.17 10.60
C ALA A 201 -1.68 10.06 11.47
N ALA A 202 -1.85 10.01 12.80
CA ALA A 202 -1.01 10.70 13.76
C ALA A 202 0.46 10.24 13.65
N GLY A 203 0.72 8.94 13.61
CA GLY A 203 2.05 8.38 13.42
C GLY A 203 2.71 8.86 12.11
N THR A 204 1.94 9.03 11.04
CA THR A 204 2.44 9.60 9.78
C THR A 204 2.81 11.08 9.89
N LEU A 205 2.04 11.85 10.65
CA LEU A 205 2.31 13.27 10.89
C LEU A 205 3.48 13.48 11.86
N ILE A 206 3.61 12.67 12.92
CA ILE A 206 4.73 12.70 13.89
C ILE A 206 6.08 12.53 13.19
N ARG A 207 6.15 11.66 12.17
CA ARG A 207 7.39 11.42 11.41
C ARG A 207 7.83 12.63 10.56
N ARG A 208 6.99 13.64 10.36
CA ARG A 208 7.34 14.82 9.55
C ARG A 208 8.24 15.76 10.36
N ARG A 209 9.47 15.92 9.91
CA ARG A 209 10.44 16.87 10.49
C ARG A 209 10.35 18.25 9.83
N PRO A 210 10.79 19.32 10.50
CA PRO A 210 11.03 20.61 9.86
C PRO A 210 11.93 20.44 8.64
N ASN A 211 11.65 21.19 7.57
CA ASN A 211 12.55 21.24 6.43
C ASN A 211 13.58 22.35 6.67
N GLU A 212 14.81 21.98 7.00
CA GLU A 212 15.89 22.91 7.34
C GLU A 212 16.10 24.00 6.28
N ALA A 213 15.96 23.68 4.99
CA ALA A 213 16.13 24.67 3.92
C ALA A 213 15.01 25.73 3.94
N VAL A 214 13.77 25.30 4.18
CA VAL A 214 12.60 26.20 4.27
C VAL A 214 12.69 27.06 5.53
N GLU A 215 13.06 26.45 6.66
CA GLU A 215 13.24 27.16 7.92
C GLU A 215 14.39 28.17 7.86
N THR A 216 15.52 27.80 7.23
CA THR A 216 16.65 28.69 6.94
C THR A 216 16.23 29.87 6.06
N GLN A 217 15.43 29.62 5.02
CA GLN A 217 14.90 30.68 4.17
C GLN A 217 13.97 31.61 4.95
N ARG A 218 13.07 31.08 5.78
CA ARG A 218 12.17 31.89 6.61
C ARG A 218 12.96 32.82 7.52
N GLU A 219 13.95 32.30 8.23
CA GLU A 219 14.82 33.10 9.10
C GLU A 219 15.57 34.18 8.29
N ALA A 220 16.06 33.84 7.10
CA ALA A 220 16.69 34.81 6.21
C ALA A 220 15.75 35.97 5.83
N LEU A 221 14.50 35.66 5.45
CA LEU A 221 13.51 36.65 5.03
C LEU A 221 12.97 37.49 6.20
N ALA A 222 12.69 36.88 7.35
CA ALA A 222 12.08 37.54 8.50
C ALA A 222 13.07 38.34 9.36
N VAL A 223 14.33 37.88 9.44
CA VAL A 223 15.32 38.45 10.37
C VAL A 223 16.46 39.11 9.62
N TRP A 224 17.19 38.32 8.84
CA TRP A 224 18.50 38.74 8.33
C TRP A 224 18.41 39.77 7.20
N GLN A 225 17.38 39.68 6.36
CA GLN A 225 17.21 40.65 5.30
C GLN A 225 16.71 42.02 5.79
N PRO A 226 15.73 42.13 6.72
CA PRO A 226 15.40 43.39 7.38
C PRO A 226 16.59 44.00 8.12
N PHE A 227 17.32 43.21 8.91
CA PHE A 227 18.52 43.69 9.60
C PHE A 227 19.60 44.17 8.61
N GLY A 228 19.77 43.48 7.49
CA GLY A 228 20.69 43.92 6.43
C GLY A 228 20.30 45.25 5.80
N ASP A 229 19.02 45.60 5.79
CA ASP A 229 18.58 46.90 5.30
C ASP A 229 18.80 48.00 6.34
N GLU A 230 18.68 47.70 7.63
CA GLU A 230 19.06 48.65 8.70
C GLU A 230 20.54 49.03 8.61
N LEU A 231 21.41 48.03 8.39
CA LEU A 231 22.83 48.27 8.13
C LEU A 231 23.05 49.08 6.84
N LEU A 232 22.32 48.77 5.77
CA LEU A 232 22.41 49.51 4.51
C LEU A 232 21.98 50.98 4.70
N ILE A 233 20.87 51.24 5.39
CA ILE A 233 20.38 52.58 5.74
C ILE A 233 21.46 53.33 6.53
N HIS A 234 22.06 52.67 7.53
CA HIS A 234 23.10 53.26 8.35
C HIS A 234 24.32 53.68 7.52
N TRP A 235 24.78 52.83 6.61
CA TRP A 235 25.89 53.13 5.71
C TRP A 235 25.56 54.25 4.72
N LEU A 236 24.35 54.28 4.16
CA LEU A 236 23.92 55.31 3.23
C LEU A 236 23.89 56.73 3.83
N ARG A 237 23.85 56.88 5.16
CA ARG A 237 24.00 58.19 5.83
C ARG A 237 25.38 58.82 5.61
N THR A 238 26.41 58.01 5.31
CA THR A 238 27.77 58.48 5.00
C THR A 238 27.99 58.72 3.50
N ALA A 239 26.95 58.52 2.69
CA ALA A 239 27.08 58.55 1.24
C ALA A 239 26.90 59.95 0.66
N ARG A 240 27.72 60.29 -0.34
CA ARG A 240 27.49 61.41 -1.25
C ARG A 240 27.56 60.86 -2.68
N ASN A 241 26.66 61.31 -3.55
CA ASN A 241 26.50 60.78 -4.92
C ASN A 241 26.43 59.23 -5.01
N GLY A 242 25.84 58.58 -3.99
CA GLY A 242 25.68 57.12 -3.94
C GLY A 242 26.91 56.32 -3.48
N ARG A 243 28.03 56.99 -3.12
CA ARG A 243 29.25 56.34 -2.61
C ARG A 243 29.41 56.57 -1.11
N VAL A 244 29.50 55.48 -0.34
CA VAL A 244 29.65 55.51 1.11
C VAL A 244 31.04 55.95 1.56
N LEU A 245 31.11 56.53 2.77
CA LEU A 245 32.29 57.17 3.36
C LEU A 245 32.85 58.33 2.51
N GLU A 246 31.98 59.07 1.84
CA GLU A 246 32.29 60.40 1.29
C GLU A 246 31.99 61.52 2.30
N LEU A 247 31.07 61.26 3.24
CA LEU A 247 30.87 62.05 4.45
C LEU A 247 31.56 61.36 5.63
N ALA A 248 32.28 62.12 6.44
CA ALA A 248 32.95 61.58 7.63
C ALA A 248 31.91 61.13 8.67
N PRO A 249 32.05 59.92 9.26
CA PRO A 249 31.21 59.49 10.37
C PRO A 249 31.34 60.43 11.56
N ASP A 250 30.23 60.92 12.10
CA ASP A 250 30.19 61.71 13.32
C ASP A 250 30.00 60.83 14.57
N ALA A 251 30.06 61.44 15.75
CA ALA A 251 29.87 60.73 17.02
C ALA A 251 28.50 60.04 17.11
N GLY A 252 27.44 60.67 16.60
CA GLY A 252 26.08 60.11 16.61
C GLY A 252 25.95 58.88 15.70
N TRP A 253 26.65 58.87 14.56
CA TRP A 253 26.75 57.73 13.67
C TRP A 253 27.47 56.57 14.36
N LEU A 254 28.59 56.82 15.03
CA LEU A 254 29.35 55.79 15.75
C LEU A 254 28.50 55.14 16.87
N THR A 255 27.82 55.94 17.69
CA THR A 255 26.92 55.44 18.74
C THR A 255 25.78 54.58 18.17
N HIS A 256 25.17 55.00 17.05
CA HIS A 256 24.13 54.18 16.40
C HIS A 256 24.71 52.89 15.79
N GLY A 257 25.94 52.92 15.30
CA GLY A 257 26.68 51.75 14.83
C GLY A 257 26.90 50.72 15.94
N GLU A 258 27.31 51.15 17.14
CA GLU A 258 27.45 50.29 18.31
C GLU A 258 26.13 49.59 18.69
N VAL A 259 25.01 50.33 18.66
CA VAL A 259 23.67 49.78 18.93
C VAL A 259 23.30 48.71 17.89
N LEU A 260 23.56 48.94 16.62
CA LEU A 260 23.30 47.96 15.55
C LEU A 260 24.15 46.70 15.70
N LEU A 261 25.42 46.84 16.10
CA LEU A 261 26.30 45.69 16.39
C LEU A 261 25.84 44.93 17.65
N GLY A 262 25.33 45.62 18.67
CA GLY A 262 24.68 45.00 19.82
C GLY A 262 23.46 44.18 19.42
N ARG A 263 22.58 44.75 18.60
CA ARG A 263 21.40 44.06 18.05
C ARG A 263 21.78 42.85 17.19
N TYR A 264 22.82 42.95 16.36
CA TYR A 264 23.33 41.80 15.61
C TYR A 264 23.68 40.63 16.52
N ARG A 265 24.38 40.87 17.64
CA ARG A 265 24.80 39.81 18.56
C ARG A 265 23.60 39.10 19.18
N LEU A 266 22.55 39.86 19.55
CA LEU A 266 21.29 39.29 20.04
C LEU A 266 20.62 38.43 18.98
N LEU A 267 20.45 38.95 17.76
CA LEU A 267 19.83 38.21 16.65
C LEU A 267 20.65 36.95 16.28
N ALA A 268 21.98 37.02 16.31
CA ALA A 268 22.85 35.89 15.96
C ALA A 268 22.86 34.78 17.01
N ALA A 269 22.55 35.12 18.27
CA ALA A 269 22.39 34.17 19.36
C ALA A 269 21.03 33.46 19.29
N GLU A 270 19.96 34.20 18.96
CA GLU A 270 18.59 33.68 18.87
C GLU A 270 18.32 32.90 17.56
N HIS A 271 18.83 33.41 16.44
CA HIS A 271 18.53 32.93 15.09
C HIS A 271 19.75 32.21 14.49
N THR A 272 19.74 30.88 14.60
CA THR A 272 20.92 30.05 14.33
C THR A 272 20.85 29.25 13.03
N ARG A 273 19.70 29.23 12.32
CA ARG A 273 19.50 28.37 11.15
C ARG A 273 20.17 28.92 9.90
N CYS A 274 20.01 30.21 9.62
CA CYS A 274 20.62 30.87 8.47
C CYS A 274 22.01 31.35 8.81
N THR A 275 23.06 30.68 8.32
CA THR A 275 24.46 31.01 8.66
C THR A 275 25.12 32.04 7.73
N ARG A 276 24.47 32.46 6.65
CA ARG A 276 25.06 33.37 5.63
C ARG A 276 25.56 34.70 6.19
N HIS A 277 24.90 35.21 7.24
CA HIS A 277 25.29 36.44 7.95
C HIS A 277 26.69 36.38 8.61
N ARG A 278 27.24 35.18 8.82
CA ARG A 278 28.57 34.96 9.41
C ARG A 278 29.69 34.99 8.37
N SER A 279 29.37 34.76 7.10
CA SER A 279 30.37 34.73 6.03
C SER A 279 30.91 36.13 5.75
N PRO A 280 32.24 36.35 5.78
CA PRO A 280 32.84 37.64 5.45
C PRO A 280 32.77 37.98 3.95
N GLN A 281 32.34 37.03 3.12
CA GLN A 281 32.20 37.20 1.67
C GLN A 281 30.79 37.63 1.25
N GLU A 282 29.81 37.46 2.13
CA GLU A 282 28.42 37.85 1.88
C GLU A 282 28.21 39.33 2.19
N ASN A 283 27.34 40.01 1.45
CA ASN A 283 27.12 41.46 1.59
C ASN A 283 26.85 41.89 3.04
N LEU A 284 26.04 41.11 3.78
CA LEU A 284 25.74 41.40 5.18
C LEU A 284 26.99 41.31 6.08
N GLY A 285 27.83 40.31 5.85
CA GLY A 285 29.09 40.13 6.59
C GLY A 285 30.10 41.22 6.26
N ILE A 286 30.15 41.69 5.00
CA ILE A 286 30.99 42.81 4.57
C ILE A 286 30.57 44.12 5.27
N LEU A 287 29.27 44.45 5.23
CA LEU A 287 28.74 45.67 5.85
C LEU A 287 28.94 45.68 7.37
N ARG A 288 28.71 44.54 8.04
CA ARG A 288 28.94 44.38 9.48
C ARG A 288 30.42 44.47 9.84
N GLY A 289 31.28 43.70 9.15
CA GLY A 289 32.70 43.65 9.45
C GLY A 289 33.39 45.00 9.25
N ALA A 290 32.97 45.77 8.23
CA ALA A 290 33.45 47.14 8.05
C ALA A 290 32.99 48.07 9.19
N LEU A 291 31.78 47.88 9.73
CA LEU A 291 31.25 48.70 10.82
C LEU A 291 32.00 48.44 12.12
N GLU A 292 32.32 47.16 12.40
CA GLU A 292 33.11 46.75 13.57
C GLU A 292 34.48 47.42 13.61
N GLU A 293 35.18 47.52 12.48
CA GLU A 293 36.50 48.17 12.43
C GLU A 293 36.40 49.67 12.69
N ILE A 294 35.44 50.36 12.06
CA ILE A 294 35.27 51.81 12.23
C ILE A 294 34.85 52.16 13.66
N VAL A 295 33.94 51.40 14.26
CA VAL A 295 33.47 51.62 15.64
C VAL A 295 34.61 51.44 16.65
N VAL A 296 35.54 50.49 16.41
CA VAL A 296 36.72 50.27 17.27
C VAL A 296 37.86 51.27 16.94
N GLY A 297 37.64 52.22 16.04
CA GLY A 297 38.59 53.28 15.69
C GLY A 297 39.70 52.84 14.72
N ARG A 298 39.50 51.72 14.00
CA ARG A 298 40.46 51.23 13.00
C ARG A 298 40.05 51.67 11.60
N PRO A 299 40.95 52.28 10.81
CA PRO A 299 40.65 52.68 9.44
C PRO A 299 40.50 51.44 8.53
N LEU A 300 39.61 51.53 7.56
CA LEU A 300 39.43 50.48 6.56
C LEU A 300 40.59 50.50 5.53
N ASP A 301 41.18 49.33 5.27
CA ASP A 301 42.11 49.17 4.15
C ASP A 301 41.40 49.34 2.78
N ALA A 302 42.19 49.58 1.73
CA ALA A 302 41.67 49.84 0.38
C ALA A 302 40.79 48.71 -0.17
N ARG A 303 41.09 47.45 0.20
CA ARG A 303 40.34 46.27 -0.24
C ARG A 303 38.97 46.21 0.45
N ARG A 304 38.93 46.36 1.77
CA ARG A 304 37.70 46.37 2.58
C ARG A 304 36.79 47.53 2.21
N LEU A 305 37.36 48.71 1.96
CA LEU A 305 36.61 49.86 1.46
C LEU A 305 36.01 49.59 0.08
N GLY A 306 36.77 48.97 -0.84
CA GLY A 306 36.26 48.56 -2.16
C GLY A 306 35.11 47.56 -2.07
N LEU A 307 35.26 46.54 -1.21
CA LEU A 307 34.21 45.53 -0.96
C LEU A 307 32.95 46.15 -0.36
N LEU A 308 33.09 47.05 0.62
CA LEU A 308 31.96 47.76 1.23
C LEU A 308 31.18 48.56 0.19
N ARG A 309 31.88 49.36 -0.63
CA ARG A 309 31.25 50.16 -1.69
C ARG A 309 30.53 49.27 -2.70
N HIS A 310 31.16 48.19 -3.15
CA HIS A 310 30.54 47.24 -4.07
C HIS A 310 29.32 46.55 -3.47
N ALA A 311 29.38 46.13 -2.20
CA ALA A 311 28.26 45.48 -1.51
C ALA A 311 27.05 46.41 -1.38
N VAL A 312 27.28 47.68 -1.00
CA VAL A 312 26.22 48.71 -0.91
C VAL A 312 25.59 48.95 -2.28
N GLU A 313 26.40 49.19 -3.32
CA GLU A 313 25.90 49.41 -4.69
C GLU A 313 25.10 48.20 -5.21
N SER A 314 25.62 46.99 -4.99
CA SER A 314 24.96 45.75 -5.39
C SER A 314 23.63 45.54 -4.66
N MET A 315 23.54 45.87 -3.37
CA MET A 315 22.30 45.79 -2.59
C MET A 315 21.26 46.80 -3.09
N VAL A 316 21.65 48.08 -3.30
CA VAL A 316 20.74 49.12 -3.81
C VAL A 316 20.25 48.77 -5.21
N ARG A 317 21.14 48.33 -6.11
CA ARG A 317 20.78 47.91 -7.47
C ARG A 317 19.80 46.74 -7.48
N ARG A 318 20.00 45.75 -6.60
CA ARG A 318 19.19 44.51 -6.59
C ARG A 318 17.87 44.64 -5.82
N ARG A 319 17.82 45.44 -4.77
CA ARG A 319 16.68 45.54 -3.85
C ARG A 319 15.91 46.87 -3.95
N GLY A 320 16.48 47.86 -4.63
CA GLY A 320 16.03 49.24 -4.58
C GLY A 320 16.63 50.01 -3.40
N LEU A 321 16.57 51.34 -3.45
CA LEU A 321 16.95 52.20 -2.33
C LEU A 321 16.01 51.94 -1.14
N PRO A 322 16.51 51.74 0.09
CA PRO A 322 15.66 51.57 1.26
C PRO A 322 14.64 52.72 1.39
N GLY A 323 13.37 52.37 1.60
CA GLY A 323 12.27 53.35 1.68
C GLY A 323 11.65 53.75 0.32
N SER A 324 12.22 53.31 -0.80
CA SER A 324 11.57 53.44 -2.11
C SER A 324 10.32 52.54 -2.22
N ALA A 325 9.42 52.85 -3.15
CA ALA A 325 8.22 52.05 -3.39
C ALA A 325 8.55 50.60 -3.77
N GLY A 326 9.54 50.38 -4.64
CA GLY A 326 9.98 49.05 -5.06
C GLY A 326 10.60 48.24 -3.92
N HIS A 327 11.42 48.88 -3.07
CA HIS A 327 12.01 48.23 -1.88
C HIS A 327 10.93 47.85 -0.85
N THR A 328 9.98 48.75 -0.60
CA THR A 328 8.86 48.52 0.33
C THR A 328 7.96 47.37 -0.15
N ALA A 329 7.66 47.33 -1.45
CA ALA A 329 6.89 46.23 -2.05
C ALA A 329 7.62 44.88 -1.95
N LEU A 330 8.94 44.86 -2.20
CA LEU A 330 9.77 43.67 -2.03
C LEU A 330 9.72 43.15 -0.59
N ARG A 331 9.89 44.05 0.40
CA ARG A 331 9.86 43.68 1.82
C ARG A 331 8.51 43.16 2.27
N ARG A 332 7.43 43.78 1.81
CA ARG A 332 6.07 43.29 2.08
C ARG A 332 5.89 41.87 1.56
N SER A 333 6.24 41.60 0.30
CA SER A 333 6.13 40.26 -0.29
C SER A 333 6.97 39.21 0.46
N GLN A 334 8.19 39.56 0.88
CA GLN A 334 9.05 38.64 1.63
C GLN A 334 8.56 38.40 3.06
N ALA A 335 8.01 39.43 3.72
CA ALA A 335 7.37 39.28 5.03
C ALA A 335 6.12 38.39 4.93
N GLU A 336 5.28 38.59 3.92
CA GLU A 336 4.13 37.73 3.63
C GLU A 336 4.55 36.28 3.38
N GLN A 337 5.65 36.06 2.65
CA GLN A 337 6.19 34.72 2.42
C GLN A 337 6.72 34.08 3.72
N ALA A 338 7.43 34.85 4.55
CA ALA A 338 8.00 34.37 5.80
C ALA A 338 6.92 34.06 6.86
N ALA A 339 5.82 34.83 6.86
CA ALA A 339 4.69 34.66 7.75
C ALA A 339 3.87 33.39 7.48
N ARG A 340 4.03 32.75 6.31
CA ARG A 340 3.34 31.50 6.01
C ARG A 340 3.79 30.39 6.97
N PRO A 341 2.84 29.64 7.57
CA PRO A 341 3.18 28.59 8.50
C PRO A 341 3.93 27.46 7.79
N SER A 342 4.84 26.80 8.51
CA SER A 342 5.52 25.63 7.97
C SER A 342 4.56 24.44 7.90
N HIS A 343 4.78 23.54 6.94
CA HIS A 343 4.05 22.28 6.88
C HIS A 343 4.26 21.45 8.15
N HIS A 344 5.41 21.57 8.80
CA HIS A 344 5.63 20.91 10.09
C HIS A 344 4.72 21.49 11.17
N ALA A 345 4.61 22.82 11.28
CA ALA A 345 3.75 23.45 12.28
C ALA A 345 2.27 23.15 12.06
N LEU A 346 1.81 23.13 10.80
CA LEU A 346 0.45 22.68 10.45
C LEU A 346 0.23 21.19 10.74
N ALA A 347 1.25 20.34 10.58
CA ALA A 347 1.16 18.94 10.99
C ALA A 347 1.02 18.79 12.52
N GLN A 348 1.70 19.63 13.32
CA GLN A 348 1.53 19.66 14.77
C GLN A 348 0.11 20.10 15.17
N LEU A 349 -0.47 21.07 14.46
CA LEU A 349 -1.88 21.42 14.66
C LEU A 349 -2.80 20.22 14.38
N MET A 350 -2.60 19.50 13.28
CA MET A 350 -3.38 18.30 12.98
C MET A 350 -3.23 17.22 14.05
N LEU A 351 -2.03 17.03 14.63
CA LEU A 351 -1.83 16.10 15.74
C LEU A 351 -2.69 16.45 16.96
N ARG A 352 -2.80 17.74 17.31
CA ARG A 352 -3.70 18.19 18.38
C ARG A 352 -5.17 17.93 18.05
N ARG A 353 -5.58 18.16 16.80
CA ARG A 353 -6.96 17.85 16.36
C ARG A 353 -7.27 16.35 16.42
N LEU A 354 -6.29 15.49 16.13
CA LEU A 354 -6.46 14.03 16.14
C LEU A 354 -6.38 13.42 17.55
N SER A 355 -5.67 14.05 18.50
CA SER A 355 -5.45 13.46 19.84
C SER A 355 -6.72 13.36 20.69
N VAL A 356 -7.79 14.08 20.33
CA VAL A 356 -9.08 14.04 21.05
C VAL A 356 -10.06 13.00 20.49
N LEU A 357 -9.69 12.30 19.42
CA LEU A 357 -10.52 11.27 18.79
C LEU A 357 -10.13 9.88 19.29
N PRO A 358 -11.01 8.86 19.18
CA PRO A 358 -10.64 7.47 19.42
C PRO A 358 -9.49 7.06 18.48
N GLN A 359 -8.41 6.54 19.05
CA GLN A 359 -7.13 6.37 18.32
C GLN A 359 -7.15 5.17 17.36
N GLU A 360 -7.86 4.10 17.72
CA GLU A 360 -7.87 2.82 16.98
C GLU A 360 -9.08 2.67 16.04
N THR A 361 -9.69 3.79 15.64
CA THR A 361 -10.80 3.81 14.69
C THR A 361 -10.54 4.78 13.54
N GLY A 362 -11.33 4.67 12.46
CA GLY A 362 -11.44 5.72 11.45
C GLY A 362 -12.27 6.91 11.94
N VAL A 363 -12.25 7.99 11.17
CA VAL A 363 -12.96 9.25 11.39
C VAL A 363 -14.19 9.31 10.47
N PRO A 364 -15.43 9.41 10.99
CA PRO A 364 -16.62 9.44 10.15
C PRO A 364 -16.74 10.71 9.30
N ASP A 365 -16.29 11.86 9.82
CA ASP A 365 -16.23 13.12 9.10
C ASP A 365 -14.91 13.84 9.34
N VAL A 366 -14.10 13.96 8.28
CA VAL A 366 -12.80 14.64 8.29
C VAL A 366 -12.91 16.13 8.00
N ALA A 367 -14.04 16.62 7.49
CA ALA A 367 -14.18 18.03 7.09
C ALA A 367 -13.93 19.01 8.26
N PRO A 368 -14.42 18.76 9.50
CA PRO A 368 -14.12 19.62 10.64
C PRO A 368 -12.63 19.72 10.95
N LEU A 369 -11.87 18.63 10.73
CA LEU A 369 -10.43 18.53 10.97
C LEU A 369 -9.59 19.23 9.89
N LEU A 370 -10.15 19.42 8.69
CA LEU A 370 -9.45 20.02 7.54
C LEU A 370 -9.72 21.52 7.37
N ARG A 371 -10.55 22.11 8.23
CA ARG A 371 -10.80 23.56 8.24
C ARG A 371 -9.52 24.35 8.44
N ALA A 372 -9.49 25.58 7.93
CA ALA A 372 -8.40 26.52 8.16
C ALA A 372 -8.16 26.75 9.67
N VAL A 373 -6.99 27.28 10.02
CA VAL A 373 -6.64 27.63 11.41
C VAL A 373 -7.68 28.60 11.96
N THR A 374 -8.30 28.25 13.08
CA THR A 374 -9.30 29.08 13.77
C THR A 374 -8.63 30.20 14.59
N GLU A 375 -9.41 31.20 15.01
CA GLU A 375 -8.92 32.28 15.89
C GLU A 375 -8.45 31.77 17.26
N GLU A 376 -9.06 30.70 17.77
CA GLU A 376 -8.63 30.06 19.01
C GLU A 376 -7.29 29.34 18.85
N GLU A 377 -7.16 28.49 17.81
CA GLU A 377 -5.91 27.80 17.51
C GLU A 377 -4.78 28.78 17.17
N SER A 378 -5.10 29.91 16.52
CA SER A 378 -4.15 30.99 16.25
C SER A 378 -3.57 31.54 17.55
N ARG A 379 -4.41 31.83 18.55
CA ARG A 379 -3.98 32.30 19.88
C ARG A 379 -3.14 31.26 20.63
N GLU A 380 -3.47 29.98 20.51
CA GLU A 380 -2.77 28.90 21.22
C GLU A 380 -1.44 28.47 20.58
N THR A 381 -1.34 28.55 19.26
CA THR A 381 -0.22 27.97 18.51
C THR A 381 0.69 29.01 17.84
N GLY A 382 0.23 30.26 17.75
CA GLY A 382 0.91 31.33 17.01
C GLY A 382 0.83 31.17 15.49
N LEU A 383 0.02 30.24 14.98
CA LEU A 383 -0.22 30.07 13.55
C LEU A 383 -1.17 31.16 13.03
N PRO A 384 -0.98 31.69 11.81
CA PRO A 384 -1.90 32.70 11.27
C PRO A 384 -3.33 32.17 11.15
N ALA A 385 -4.31 32.91 11.67
CA ALA A 385 -5.72 32.62 11.47
C ALA A 385 -6.06 32.54 9.97
N ALA A 386 -7.04 31.70 9.62
CA ALA A 386 -7.43 31.37 8.26
C ALA A 386 -6.35 30.72 7.38
N ALA A 387 -5.18 30.33 7.93
CA ALA A 387 -4.22 29.55 7.18
C ALA A 387 -4.80 28.19 6.78
N ALA A 388 -4.80 27.90 5.47
CA ALA A 388 -5.34 26.65 4.94
C ALA A 388 -4.42 25.46 5.23
N VAL A 389 -5.01 24.30 5.45
CA VAL A 389 -4.27 23.04 5.56
C VAL A 389 -3.75 22.63 4.17
N PRO A 390 -2.43 22.43 3.99
CA PRO A 390 -1.87 22.00 2.71
C PRO A 390 -2.45 20.64 2.27
N PRO A 391 -2.74 20.43 0.98
CA PRO A 391 -3.35 19.19 0.49
C PRO A 391 -2.60 17.92 0.91
N ARG A 392 -1.27 17.97 0.98
CA ARG A 392 -0.44 16.82 1.37
C ARG A 392 -0.49 16.48 2.85
N ILE A 393 -0.90 17.43 3.70
CA ILE A 393 -1.19 17.18 5.12
C ILE A 393 -2.65 16.72 5.24
N GLY A 394 -3.57 17.41 4.56
CA GLY A 394 -4.98 17.05 4.54
C GLY A 394 -5.20 15.61 4.04
N GLN A 395 -4.46 15.17 3.03
CA GLN A 395 -4.52 13.80 2.52
C GLN A 395 -4.18 12.74 3.57
N VAL A 396 -3.31 13.04 4.55
CA VAL A 396 -2.99 12.10 5.63
C VAL A 396 -4.20 11.91 6.55
N VAL A 397 -4.94 12.99 6.81
CA VAL A 397 -6.18 12.96 7.60
C VAL A 397 -7.32 12.30 6.81
N GLU A 398 -7.42 12.58 5.51
CA GLU A 398 -8.38 11.92 4.59
C GLU A 398 -8.22 10.40 4.57
N PHE A 399 -6.99 9.88 4.71
CA PHE A 399 -6.78 8.43 4.79
C PHE A 399 -7.39 7.78 6.05
N ALA A 400 -7.70 8.58 7.08
CA ALA A 400 -8.42 8.12 8.25
C ALA A 400 -9.95 8.12 8.07
N LEU A 401 -10.47 8.63 6.95
CA LEU A 401 -11.92 8.65 6.70
C LEU A 401 -12.51 7.23 6.75
N SER A 402 -13.56 7.08 7.56
CA SER A 402 -14.40 5.89 7.61
C SER A 402 -15.64 6.11 6.75
N ALA A 403 -15.74 5.39 5.62
CA ALA A 403 -16.85 5.52 4.67
C ALA A 403 -17.06 4.22 3.87
N PRO A 404 -18.18 4.09 3.12
CA PRO A 404 -18.34 3.01 2.16
C PRO A 404 -17.21 2.98 1.12
N LEU A 405 -16.81 1.79 0.68
CA LEU A 405 -15.68 1.61 -0.24
C LEU A 405 -15.77 2.46 -1.51
N GLY A 406 -16.96 2.59 -2.10
CA GLY A 406 -17.19 3.44 -3.28
C GLY A 406 -16.80 4.90 -3.04
N THR A 407 -17.18 5.46 -1.88
CA THR A 407 -16.83 6.83 -1.48
C THR A 407 -15.32 6.98 -1.28
N LEU A 408 -14.64 5.99 -0.71
CA LEU A 408 -13.19 6.02 -0.52
C LEU A 408 -12.42 5.95 -1.85
N VAL A 409 -12.94 5.20 -2.84
CA VAL A 409 -12.40 5.19 -4.20
C VAL A 409 -12.60 6.56 -4.86
N GLU A 410 -13.80 7.14 -4.79
CA GLU A 410 -14.12 8.45 -5.37
C GLU A 410 -13.28 9.58 -4.77
N ARG A 411 -12.99 9.53 -3.45
CA ARG A 411 -12.11 10.48 -2.77
C ARG A 411 -10.61 10.21 -2.96
N GLY A 412 -10.24 9.16 -3.70
CA GLY A 412 -8.84 8.79 -3.94
C GLY A 412 -8.09 8.26 -2.71
N VAL A 413 -8.81 7.87 -1.65
CA VAL A 413 -8.25 7.18 -0.47
C VAL A 413 -7.78 5.77 -0.84
N ILE A 414 -8.52 5.12 -1.75
CA ILE A 414 -8.21 3.81 -2.35
C ILE A 414 -7.78 4.02 -3.82
N PRO A 415 -6.49 4.27 -4.08
CA PRO A 415 -6.01 4.57 -5.43
C PRO A 415 -5.76 3.35 -6.32
N SER A 416 -5.82 2.13 -5.78
CA SER A 416 -5.57 0.88 -6.54
C SER A 416 -6.33 -0.32 -5.97
N ALA A 417 -6.43 -1.38 -6.79
CA ALA A 417 -7.05 -2.64 -6.40
C ALA A 417 -6.32 -3.32 -5.21
N GLU A 418 -5.02 -3.08 -5.04
CA GLU A 418 -4.20 -3.58 -3.95
C GLU A 418 -4.57 -2.91 -2.64
N VAL A 419 -4.75 -1.59 -2.65
CA VAL A 419 -5.26 -0.87 -1.47
C VAL A 419 -6.69 -1.30 -1.18
N LEU A 420 -7.52 -1.55 -2.21
CA LEU A 420 -8.85 -2.13 -2.00
C LEU A 420 -8.72 -3.48 -1.27
N ALA A 421 -7.82 -4.35 -1.73
CA ALA A 421 -7.62 -5.68 -1.16
C ALA A 421 -7.14 -5.66 0.30
N GLU A 422 -6.44 -4.61 0.73
CA GLU A 422 -6.05 -4.39 2.14
C GLU A 422 -7.25 -4.10 3.04
N LEU A 423 -8.32 -3.49 2.50
CA LEU A 423 -9.49 -3.07 3.29
C LEU A 423 -10.64 -4.06 3.27
N VAL A 424 -10.76 -4.87 2.22
CA VAL A 424 -11.81 -5.88 2.07
C VAL A 424 -11.94 -6.83 3.28
N PRO A 425 -10.86 -7.28 3.95
CA PRO A 425 -10.97 -8.10 5.14
C PRO A 425 -11.84 -7.49 6.26
N GLN A 426 -11.92 -6.16 6.38
CA GLN A 426 -12.78 -5.50 7.37
C GLN A 426 -14.26 -5.79 7.11
N LEU A 427 -14.69 -5.76 5.84
CA LEU A 427 -16.07 -6.09 5.44
C LEU A 427 -16.33 -7.59 5.52
N VAL A 428 -15.43 -8.42 4.97
CA VAL A 428 -15.62 -9.88 4.96
C VAL A 428 -15.65 -10.44 6.37
N ALA A 429 -14.88 -9.88 7.31
CA ALA A 429 -14.96 -10.21 8.73
C ALA A 429 -16.36 -9.98 9.29
N ALA A 430 -16.93 -8.79 9.07
CA ALA A 430 -18.26 -8.44 9.57
C ALA A 430 -19.34 -9.34 8.94
N THR A 431 -19.31 -9.53 7.62
CA THR A 431 -20.27 -10.39 6.91
C THR A 431 -20.17 -11.85 7.34
N THR A 432 -18.96 -12.39 7.46
CA THR A 432 -18.76 -13.80 7.85
C THR A 432 -19.20 -14.03 9.30
N ALA A 433 -18.99 -13.03 10.17
CA ALA A 433 -19.34 -13.14 11.58
C ALA A 433 -20.87 -13.09 11.81
N GLN A 434 -21.66 -12.53 10.89
CA GLN A 434 -23.13 -12.52 11.00
C GLN A 434 -23.75 -13.92 11.12
N ALA A 435 -23.03 -14.96 10.68
CA ALA A 435 -23.47 -16.35 10.85
C ALA A 435 -23.55 -16.79 12.34
N TYR A 436 -22.85 -16.10 13.25
CA TYR A 436 -22.91 -16.37 14.68
C TYR A 436 -24.08 -15.62 15.33
N ARG A 437 -24.90 -16.35 16.08
CA ARG A 437 -26.10 -15.80 16.75
C ARG A 437 -25.74 -14.90 17.93
N ASP A 438 -24.79 -15.33 18.74
CA ASP A 438 -24.31 -14.61 19.90
C ASP A 438 -23.46 -13.40 19.49
N GLU A 439 -23.76 -12.24 20.08
CA GLU A 439 -23.12 -10.97 19.72
C GLU A 439 -21.65 -10.93 20.14
N ALA A 440 -21.32 -11.41 21.34
CA ALA A 440 -19.94 -11.43 21.82
C ALA A 440 -19.07 -12.36 20.94
N LEU A 441 -19.61 -13.51 20.54
CA LEU A 441 -18.95 -14.42 19.60
C LEU A 441 -18.79 -13.81 18.21
N ARG A 442 -19.80 -13.07 17.72
CA ARG A 442 -19.72 -12.35 16.44
C ARG A 442 -18.58 -11.33 16.45
N VAL A 443 -18.49 -10.51 17.49
CA VAL A 443 -17.42 -9.51 17.64
C VAL A 443 -16.04 -10.21 17.69
N LEU A 444 -15.92 -11.28 18.48
CA LEU A 444 -14.67 -12.04 18.62
C LEU A 444 -14.23 -12.67 17.28
N MET A 445 -15.15 -13.31 16.57
CA MET A 445 -14.87 -13.97 15.29
C MET A 445 -14.54 -12.98 14.18
N ALA A 446 -15.16 -11.79 14.18
CA ALA A 446 -14.79 -10.70 13.28
C ALA A 446 -13.37 -10.19 13.56
N ALA A 447 -13.01 -9.98 14.84
CA ALA A 447 -11.66 -9.55 15.23
C ALA A 447 -10.60 -10.61 14.87
N ASN A 448 -10.88 -11.88 15.16
CA ASN A 448 -10.00 -13.00 14.81
C ASN A 448 -9.81 -13.14 13.29
N TYR A 449 -10.87 -12.96 12.49
CA TYR A 449 -10.76 -12.99 11.03
C TYR A 449 -9.83 -11.89 10.51
N ARG A 450 -9.96 -10.66 11.01
CA ARG A 450 -9.09 -9.53 10.63
C ARG A 450 -7.63 -9.84 10.95
N ALA A 451 -7.34 -10.23 12.19
CA ALA A 451 -5.99 -10.63 12.62
C ALA A 451 -5.40 -11.75 11.75
N PHE A 452 -6.24 -12.70 11.34
CA PHE A 452 -5.83 -13.79 10.46
C PHE A 452 -5.52 -13.35 9.03
N ARG A 453 -6.20 -12.33 8.51
CA ARG A 453 -5.94 -11.79 7.17
C ARG A 453 -4.72 -10.87 7.13
N ASP A 454 -4.38 -10.23 8.24
CA ASP A 454 -3.18 -9.39 8.37
C ASP A 454 -1.88 -10.19 8.42
N ARG A 455 -1.96 -11.51 8.63
CA ARG A 455 -0.77 -12.36 8.59
C ARG A 455 -0.15 -12.41 7.19
N ARG A 456 1.17 -12.46 7.15
CA ARG A 456 1.90 -12.65 5.91
C ARG A 456 1.75 -14.08 5.38
N SER A 457 1.56 -14.21 4.07
CA SER A 457 1.48 -15.51 3.41
C SER A 457 2.84 -16.19 3.29
N LEU A 458 2.88 -17.50 3.51
CA LEU A 458 4.05 -18.34 3.25
C LEU A 458 4.33 -18.53 1.76
N LEU A 459 5.60 -18.76 1.40
CA LEU A 459 5.97 -19.32 0.12
C LEU A 459 5.63 -20.82 0.12
N LEU A 460 4.67 -21.20 -0.71
CA LEU A 460 4.20 -22.57 -0.84
C LEU A 460 4.56 -23.15 -2.20
N LEU A 461 5.00 -24.40 -2.21
CA LEU A 461 5.36 -25.15 -3.41
C LEU A 461 4.48 -26.41 -3.50
N ASN A 462 4.59 -27.19 -4.57
CA ASN A 462 3.88 -28.47 -4.72
C ASN A 462 2.35 -28.38 -4.57
N LEU A 463 1.77 -27.23 -4.93
CA LEU A 463 0.35 -26.91 -4.77
C LEU A 463 -0.14 -27.02 -3.32
N GLU A 464 0.75 -26.85 -2.34
CA GLU A 464 0.35 -26.68 -0.94
C GLU A 464 -0.55 -25.45 -0.77
N ARG A 465 -1.39 -25.49 0.27
CA ARG A 465 -2.37 -24.46 0.55
C ARG A 465 -2.04 -23.80 1.88
N GLN A 466 -2.26 -22.49 1.93
CA GLN A 466 -2.22 -21.76 3.19
C GLN A 466 -3.27 -22.37 4.13
N VAL A 467 -2.94 -22.37 5.43
CA VAL A 467 -3.91 -22.67 6.49
C VAL A 467 -5.11 -21.75 6.32
N ARG A 468 -6.32 -22.23 6.57
CA ARG A 468 -7.55 -21.45 6.50
C ARG A 468 -8.00 -21.05 7.89
N VAL A 469 -8.90 -20.07 7.98
CA VAL A 469 -9.36 -19.55 9.28
C VAL A 469 -10.15 -20.61 10.04
N GLU A 470 -10.87 -21.48 9.32
CA GLU A 470 -11.64 -22.58 9.89
C GLU A 470 -10.75 -23.73 10.39
N GLU A 471 -9.46 -23.73 10.02
CA GLU A 471 -8.49 -24.72 10.52
C GLU A 471 -7.88 -24.31 11.87
N LEU A 472 -8.17 -23.09 12.37
CA LEU A 472 -7.73 -22.65 13.69
C LEU A 472 -8.50 -23.39 14.79
N PRO A 473 -7.83 -23.90 15.85
CA PRO A 473 -8.46 -24.70 16.90
C PRO A 473 -9.67 -24.03 17.54
N TRP A 474 -9.56 -22.75 17.90
CA TRP A 474 -10.65 -21.99 18.53
C TRP A 474 -11.80 -21.68 17.56
N VAL A 475 -11.52 -21.44 16.28
CA VAL A 475 -12.58 -21.24 15.27
C VAL A 475 -13.32 -22.55 15.00
N ARG A 476 -12.59 -23.65 14.91
CA ARG A 476 -13.17 -24.99 14.77
C ARG A 476 -14.04 -25.35 15.97
N ALA A 477 -13.60 -25.02 17.19
CA ALA A 477 -14.35 -25.31 18.42
C ALA A 477 -15.74 -24.65 18.45
N VAL A 478 -15.91 -23.48 17.82
CA VAL A 478 -17.20 -22.77 17.74
C VAL A 478 -17.91 -22.95 16.40
N SER A 479 -17.44 -23.82 15.50
CA SER A 479 -18.01 -23.92 14.16
C SER A 479 -19.48 -24.37 14.17
N GLY A 480 -19.90 -25.15 15.19
CA GLY A 480 -21.29 -25.58 15.38
C GLY A 480 -22.26 -24.45 15.76
N GLN A 481 -21.73 -23.31 16.20
CA GLN A 481 -22.52 -22.13 16.60
C GLN A 481 -22.91 -21.24 15.42
N ARG A 482 -22.33 -21.52 14.25
CA ARG A 482 -22.77 -20.91 13.00
C ARG A 482 -24.17 -21.42 12.70
N SER A 483 -25.12 -20.52 12.54
CA SER A 483 -26.44 -20.91 12.07
C SER A 483 -26.28 -21.57 10.70
N ALA A 484 -26.63 -22.84 10.56
CA ALA A 484 -27.11 -23.34 9.29
C ALA A 484 -28.53 -22.80 9.20
N VAL A 485 -28.75 -21.59 8.67
CA VAL A 485 -30.12 -21.10 8.50
C VAL A 485 -30.75 -21.91 7.35
N LEU A 486 -31.27 -23.08 7.71
CA LEU A 486 -32.27 -23.78 6.93
C LEU A 486 -33.44 -22.80 6.74
N ASN A 487 -33.59 -22.28 5.52
CA ASN A 487 -34.70 -21.47 5.01
C ASN A 487 -34.65 -19.92 5.14
N LYS A 488 -33.48 -19.32 5.35
CA LYS A 488 -33.16 -17.94 4.90
C LYS A 488 -31.74 -17.96 4.37
N ALA A 489 -31.50 -17.39 3.19
CA ALA A 489 -30.20 -17.44 2.57
C ALA A 489 -29.20 -16.54 3.32
N ASP A 490 -28.43 -17.10 4.26
CA ASP A 490 -27.21 -16.47 4.78
C ASP A 490 -26.28 -16.03 3.62
N GLY A 491 -26.40 -16.68 2.45
CA GLY A 491 -25.76 -16.32 1.20
C GLY A 491 -26.22 -15.00 0.58
N GLU A 492 -27.36 -14.39 0.92
CA GLU A 492 -27.78 -13.12 0.32
C GLU A 492 -26.88 -11.95 0.73
N GLY A 493 -26.48 -11.89 2.00
CA GLY A 493 -25.54 -10.88 2.51
C GLY A 493 -24.15 -11.03 1.89
N ALA A 494 -23.61 -12.26 1.93
CA ALA A 494 -22.30 -12.58 1.34
C ALA A 494 -22.29 -12.37 -0.19
N LEU A 495 -23.36 -12.74 -0.90
CA LEU A 495 -23.50 -12.51 -2.34
C LEU A 495 -23.61 -11.02 -2.67
N THR A 496 -24.32 -10.25 -1.85
CA THR A 496 -24.42 -8.79 -2.01
C THR A 496 -23.05 -8.15 -1.87
N VAL A 497 -22.28 -8.51 -0.84
CA VAL A 497 -20.91 -8.02 -0.65
C VAL A 497 -20.00 -8.49 -1.79
N LEU A 498 -20.10 -9.75 -2.20
CA LEU A 498 -19.32 -10.32 -3.32
C LEU A 498 -19.59 -9.56 -4.64
N ARG A 499 -20.86 -9.26 -4.94
CA ARG A 499 -21.27 -8.47 -6.10
C ARG A 499 -20.74 -7.05 -6.02
N GLN A 500 -20.97 -6.36 -4.91
CA GLN A 500 -20.50 -4.99 -4.70
C GLN A 500 -18.97 -4.87 -4.85
N LEU A 501 -18.22 -5.81 -4.27
CA LEU A 501 -16.76 -5.85 -4.39
C LEU A 501 -16.30 -6.14 -5.82
N GLY A 502 -16.94 -7.10 -6.49
CA GLY A 502 -16.64 -7.45 -7.89
C GLY A 502 -16.93 -6.28 -8.84
N GLU A 503 -18.07 -5.61 -8.68
CA GLU A 503 -18.45 -4.43 -9.45
C GLU A 503 -17.48 -3.28 -9.21
N LEU A 504 -17.18 -2.97 -7.94
CA LEU A 504 -16.27 -1.89 -7.60
C LEU A 504 -14.87 -2.16 -8.16
N ALA A 505 -14.34 -3.38 -8.03
CA ALA A 505 -13.01 -3.72 -8.52
C ALA A 505 -12.89 -3.56 -10.05
N VAL A 506 -13.89 -4.03 -10.80
CA VAL A 506 -13.91 -3.91 -12.28
C VAL A 506 -14.14 -2.46 -12.72
N GLN A 507 -15.01 -1.72 -12.03
CA GLN A 507 -15.33 -0.33 -12.37
C GLN A 507 -14.20 0.66 -12.05
N ALA A 508 -13.61 0.53 -10.87
CA ALA A 508 -12.66 1.52 -10.35
C ALA A 508 -11.25 1.38 -10.94
N PHE A 509 -10.86 0.16 -11.32
CA PHE A 509 -9.48 -0.15 -11.73
C PHE A 509 -9.40 -0.80 -13.13
N PRO A 510 -9.94 -0.15 -14.18
CA PRO A 510 -9.98 -0.70 -15.53
C PRO A 510 -8.57 -0.96 -16.07
N GLY A 511 -8.35 -2.18 -16.54
CA GLY A 511 -7.08 -2.67 -17.04
C GLY A 511 -6.11 -3.14 -15.94
N THR A 512 -6.58 -3.33 -14.70
CA THR A 512 -5.76 -3.81 -13.57
C THR A 512 -6.17 -5.21 -13.16
N LEU A 513 -5.18 -6.07 -12.93
CA LEU A 513 -5.41 -7.45 -12.52
C LEU A 513 -5.92 -7.51 -11.08
N LEU A 514 -6.88 -8.39 -10.80
CA LEU A 514 -7.40 -8.57 -9.44
C LEU A 514 -6.30 -9.14 -8.54
N PRO A 515 -5.85 -8.42 -7.50
CA PRO A 515 -4.73 -8.87 -6.69
C PRO A 515 -5.06 -10.17 -5.96
N ASN A 516 -4.08 -11.05 -5.79
CA ASN A 516 -4.28 -12.33 -5.10
C ASN A 516 -4.95 -12.21 -3.71
N PRO A 517 -4.66 -11.19 -2.88
CA PRO A 517 -5.42 -10.96 -1.64
C PRO A 517 -6.92 -10.72 -1.88
N LEU A 518 -7.29 -9.92 -2.90
CA LEU A 518 -8.69 -9.70 -3.26
C LEU A 518 -9.35 -10.98 -3.77
N VAL A 519 -8.68 -11.72 -4.67
CA VAL A 519 -9.16 -13.02 -5.20
C VAL A 519 -9.45 -14.01 -4.06
N ARG A 520 -8.61 -14.01 -3.01
CA ARG A 520 -8.82 -14.86 -1.82
C ARG A 520 -10.06 -14.47 -1.02
N GLU A 521 -10.33 -13.18 -0.85
CA GLU A 521 -11.53 -12.69 -0.17
C GLU A 521 -12.80 -12.95 -0.98
N LEU A 522 -12.77 -12.72 -2.30
CA LEU A 522 -13.88 -13.09 -3.20
C LEU A 522 -14.19 -14.59 -3.12
N GLY A 523 -13.14 -15.42 -3.10
CA GLY A 523 -13.28 -16.86 -2.92
C GLY A 523 -13.78 -17.28 -1.53
N GLU A 524 -13.62 -16.45 -0.48
CA GLU A 524 -14.22 -16.70 0.83
C GLU A 524 -15.73 -16.48 0.79
N LEU A 525 -16.15 -15.33 0.29
CA LEU A 525 -17.57 -14.99 0.14
C LEU A 525 -18.29 -15.98 -0.79
N GLU A 526 -17.63 -16.41 -1.87
CA GLU A 526 -18.17 -17.39 -2.80
C GLU A 526 -18.49 -18.73 -2.14
N ARG A 527 -17.61 -19.23 -1.27
CA ARG A 527 -17.84 -20.50 -0.55
C ARG A 527 -19.04 -20.43 0.38
N GLN A 528 -19.34 -19.26 0.93
CA GLN A 528 -20.52 -19.06 1.77
C GLN A 528 -21.81 -19.07 0.94
N CYS A 529 -21.72 -18.79 -0.36
CA CYS A 529 -22.84 -18.74 -1.28
C CYS A 529 -23.01 -20.00 -2.14
N ASP A 530 -22.02 -20.92 -2.12
CA ASP A 530 -21.96 -22.15 -2.93
C ASP A 530 -22.27 -21.95 -4.43
N LEU A 531 -21.71 -20.89 -5.03
CA LEU A 531 -22.01 -20.51 -6.43
C LEU A 531 -21.32 -21.41 -7.47
N GLY A 532 -20.36 -22.24 -7.03
CA GLY A 532 -19.50 -23.00 -7.94
C GLY A 532 -18.65 -22.09 -8.83
N ALA A 533 -18.22 -20.94 -8.30
CA ALA A 533 -17.53 -19.87 -9.00
C ALA A 533 -16.03 -19.83 -8.61
N PRO A 534 -15.17 -20.67 -9.22
CA PRO A 534 -13.77 -20.74 -8.87
C PRO A 534 -13.01 -19.46 -9.22
N PHE A 535 -12.42 -18.83 -8.20
CA PHE A 535 -11.46 -17.75 -8.38
C PHE A 535 -10.03 -18.29 -8.51
N VAL A 536 -9.32 -17.89 -9.56
CA VAL A 536 -7.93 -18.28 -9.86
C VAL A 536 -6.94 -17.16 -9.53
N GLU A 537 -5.81 -17.51 -8.92
CA GLU A 537 -4.75 -16.56 -8.57
C GLU A 537 -3.85 -16.22 -9.75
N GLU A 538 -3.23 -15.04 -9.73
CA GLU A 538 -2.04 -14.75 -10.54
C GLU A 538 -0.89 -15.64 -10.07
N LEU A 539 -0.35 -16.42 -11.00
CA LEU A 539 0.77 -17.32 -10.76
C LEU A 539 2.09 -16.59 -11.05
N ALA A 540 3.09 -16.81 -10.20
CA ALA A 540 4.42 -16.27 -10.38
C ALA A 540 5.27 -17.19 -11.28
N ALA A 541 5.79 -16.64 -12.38
CA ALA A 541 6.45 -17.40 -13.44
C ALA A 541 7.78 -18.04 -13.01
N ASP A 542 8.46 -17.46 -12.04
CA ASP A 542 9.74 -17.89 -11.48
C ASP A 542 9.64 -19.11 -10.55
N ILE A 543 8.47 -19.37 -9.97
CA ILE A 543 8.19 -20.55 -9.12
C ILE A 543 7.17 -21.50 -9.73
N PHE A 544 6.70 -21.23 -10.94
CA PHE A 544 5.70 -22.05 -11.61
C PHE A 544 6.27 -23.42 -11.99
N MET A 545 5.61 -24.48 -11.54
CA MET A 545 6.04 -25.87 -11.70
C MET A 545 5.37 -26.57 -12.89
N GLY A 546 4.87 -25.83 -13.89
CA GLY A 546 4.24 -26.40 -15.08
C GLY A 546 2.89 -27.08 -14.83
N THR A 547 2.27 -26.91 -13.66
CA THR A 547 1.03 -27.59 -13.29
C THR A 547 -0.03 -26.62 -12.77
N PHE A 548 -1.29 -26.94 -13.06
CA PHE A 548 -2.46 -26.17 -12.61
C PHE A 548 -3.35 -27.01 -11.71
N SER A 549 -4.02 -26.37 -10.76
CA SER A 549 -5.07 -27.00 -9.98
C SER A 549 -6.37 -27.15 -10.80
N PRO A 550 -7.30 -28.06 -10.42
CA PRO A 550 -8.53 -28.29 -11.16
C PRO A 550 -9.39 -27.05 -11.42
N LYS A 551 -9.36 -26.07 -10.52
CA LYS A 551 -10.19 -24.86 -10.62
C LYS A 551 -9.91 -24.01 -11.85
N PHE A 552 -8.69 -24.06 -12.41
CA PHE A 552 -8.36 -23.35 -13.64
C PHE A 552 -9.14 -23.87 -14.84
N LEU A 553 -9.33 -25.20 -14.95
CA LEU A 553 -10.15 -25.78 -16.01
C LEU A 553 -11.62 -25.40 -15.83
N THR A 554 -12.11 -25.40 -14.58
CA THR A 554 -13.49 -24.98 -14.29
C THR A 554 -13.72 -23.51 -14.63
N ALA A 555 -12.79 -22.62 -14.29
CA ALA A 555 -12.85 -21.20 -14.66
C ALA A 555 -12.79 -21.00 -16.19
N ALA A 556 -11.97 -21.76 -16.90
CA ALA A 556 -11.91 -21.70 -18.37
C ALA A 556 -13.20 -22.20 -19.03
N ARG A 557 -13.85 -23.22 -18.46
CA ARG A 557 -15.19 -23.66 -18.90
C ARG A 557 -16.22 -22.55 -18.72
N ILE A 558 -16.22 -21.88 -17.57
CA ILE A 558 -17.13 -20.75 -17.29
C ILE A 558 -16.89 -19.60 -18.28
N ALA A 559 -15.63 -19.32 -18.63
CA ALA A 559 -15.32 -18.36 -19.68
C ALA A 559 -15.92 -18.77 -21.04
N GLY A 560 -15.84 -20.04 -21.40
CA GLY A 560 -16.44 -20.55 -22.64
C GLY A 560 -17.97 -20.52 -22.68
N GLU A 561 -18.64 -20.67 -21.53
CA GLU A 561 -20.10 -20.52 -21.40
C GLU A 561 -20.55 -19.09 -21.73
N LEU A 562 -19.74 -18.08 -21.37
CA LEU A 562 -20.03 -16.67 -21.61
C LEU A 562 -19.53 -16.16 -22.97
N LEU A 563 -18.37 -16.63 -23.43
CA LEU A 563 -17.62 -16.01 -24.54
C LEU A 563 -17.59 -16.84 -25.83
N GLY A 564 -18.26 -17.99 -25.88
CA GLY A 564 -18.41 -18.74 -27.12
C GLY A 564 -19.06 -17.89 -28.23
N GLY A 565 -18.44 -17.88 -29.42
CA GLY A 565 -18.84 -17.08 -30.58
C GLY A 565 -18.43 -15.60 -30.55
N THR A 566 -17.76 -15.13 -29.50
CA THR A 566 -17.49 -13.69 -29.31
C THR A 566 -16.17 -13.22 -29.95
N LEU A 567 -15.95 -11.90 -29.98
CA LEU A 567 -14.70 -11.29 -30.43
C LEU A 567 -13.48 -11.79 -29.64
N TYR A 568 -13.63 -12.03 -28.33
CA TYR A 568 -12.56 -12.54 -27.47
C TYR A 568 -12.06 -13.92 -27.92
N GLU A 569 -12.99 -14.84 -28.19
CA GLU A 569 -12.67 -16.19 -28.68
C GLU A 569 -11.90 -16.11 -30.00
N ARG A 570 -12.41 -15.33 -30.96
CA ARG A 570 -11.79 -15.16 -32.28
C ARG A 570 -10.40 -14.52 -32.19
N TYR A 571 -10.24 -13.47 -31.38
CA TYR A 571 -8.97 -12.74 -31.28
C TYR A 571 -7.85 -13.60 -30.70
N TYR A 572 -8.14 -14.39 -29.67
CA TYR A 572 -7.17 -15.28 -29.05
C TYR A 572 -7.12 -16.68 -29.69
N GLY A 573 -7.97 -16.98 -30.67
CA GLY A 573 -8.07 -18.28 -31.32
C GLY A 573 -8.31 -19.39 -30.30
N ILE A 574 -9.32 -19.23 -29.45
CA ILE A 574 -9.66 -20.20 -28.39
C ILE A 574 -10.68 -21.20 -28.95
N ASP A 575 -10.52 -22.49 -28.63
CA ASP A 575 -11.53 -23.50 -28.89
C ASP A 575 -12.27 -23.83 -27.58
N TYR A 576 -13.37 -23.12 -27.31
CA TYR A 576 -14.14 -23.35 -26.10
C TYR A 576 -14.88 -24.70 -26.12
N ALA A 577 -15.14 -25.27 -27.29
CA ALA A 577 -15.75 -26.60 -27.40
C ALA A 577 -14.78 -27.69 -26.90
N ALA A 578 -13.50 -27.61 -27.28
CA ALA A 578 -12.46 -28.49 -26.76
C ALA A 578 -12.29 -28.36 -25.24
N ILE A 579 -12.33 -27.14 -24.69
CA ILE A 579 -12.26 -26.92 -23.23
C ILE A 579 -13.45 -27.57 -22.51
N ARG A 580 -14.66 -27.41 -23.05
CA ARG A 580 -15.87 -28.04 -22.50
C ARG A 580 -15.76 -29.57 -22.50
N ASN A 581 -15.32 -30.15 -23.62
CA ASN A 581 -15.13 -31.60 -23.74
C ASN A 581 -14.07 -32.11 -22.74
N LEU A 582 -12.97 -31.37 -22.58
CA LEU A 582 -11.93 -31.68 -21.59
C LEU A 582 -12.46 -31.65 -20.15
N ALA A 583 -13.32 -30.69 -19.82
CA ALA A 583 -13.96 -30.60 -18.51
C ALA A 583 -14.91 -31.78 -18.26
N ILE A 584 -15.73 -32.15 -19.25
CA ILE A 584 -16.65 -33.31 -19.16
C ILE A 584 -15.86 -34.61 -18.92
N ALA A 585 -14.82 -34.86 -19.70
CA ALA A 585 -13.97 -36.06 -19.56
C ALA A 585 -13.30 -36.13 -18.17
N LYS A 586 -12.88 -34.98 -17.63
CA LYS A 586 -12.31 -34.92 -16.28
C LYS A 586 -13.34 -35.24 -15.20
N THR A 587 -14.57 -34.75 -15.31
CA THR A 587 -15.64 -35.07 -14.35
C THR A 587 -15.99 -36.56 -14.38
N GLY A 588 -16.09 -37.16 -15.57
CA GLY A 588 -16.35 -38.60 -15.71
C GLY A 588 -15.26 -39.49 -15.10
N THR A 589 -13.98 -39.10 -15.22
CA THR A 589 -12.85 -39.82 -14.61
C THR A 589 -12.69 -39.58 -13.11
N ALA A 590 -13.29 -38.51 -12.55
CA ALA A 590 -13.31 -38.26 -11.12
C ALA A 590 -14.34 -39.15 -10.40
N LEU A 591 -15.44 -39.52 -11.07
CA LEU A 591 -16.47 -40.42 -10.52
C LEU A 591 -15.98 -41.87 -10.36
N THR A 592 -14.96 -42.28 -11.11
CA THR A 592 -14.40 -43.64 -11.08
C THR A 592 -13.18 -43.79 -10.15
N ARG A 593 -12.67 -42.70 -9.55
CA ARG A 593 -11.50 -42.72 -8.67
C ARG A 593 -11.86 -42.28 -7.26
N SER A 594 -11.46 -43.08 -6.26
CA SER A 594 -11.64 -42.79 -4.83
C SER A 594 -10.87 -41.54 -4.33
N TYR A 595 -9.85 -41.08 -5.07
CA TYR A 595 -9.00 -39.94 -4.68
C TYR A 595 -9.15 -38.73 -5.61
N ARG A 596 -9.41 -37.54 -5.04
CA ARG A 596 -9.45 -36.26 -5.78
C ARG A 596 -8.07 -35.93 -6.36
N THR A 597 -8.00 -35.70 -7.68
CA THR A 597 -6.75 -35.30 -8.36
C THR A 597 -6.36 -33.86 -7.98
N ARG A 598 -5.12 -33.66 -7.49
CA ARG A 598 -4.59 -32.35 -7.08
C ARG A 598 -4.28 -31.42 -8.26
N THR A 599 -4.16 -31.97 -9.47
CA THR A 599 -3.71 -31.26 -10.69
C THR A 599 -4.73 -31.36 -11.83
N SER A 600 -4.49 -30.60 -12.89
CA SER A 600 -5.22 -30.66 -14.17
C SER A 600 -4.27 -30.85 -15.34
N PRO A 601 -3.76 -32.08 -15.58
CA PRO A 601 -2.74 -32.33 -16.61
C PRO A 601 -3.21 -31.94 -18.02
N GLY A 602 -4.48 -32.19 -18.36
CA GLY A 602 -5.03 -31.81 -19.66
C GLY A 602 -5.07 -30.30 -19.88
N PHE A 603 -5.38 -29.52 -18.85
CA PHE A 603 -5.35 -28.05 -18.93
C PHE A 603 -3.93 -27.52 -19.04
N ALA A 604 -2.97 -28.14 -18.33
CA ALA A 604 -1.56 -27.78 -18.44
C ALA A 604 -1.05 -28.00 -19.88
N ARG A 605 -1.34 -29.16 -20.49
CA ARG A 605 -0.98 -29.43 -21.89
C ARG A 605 -1.56 -28.41 -22.85
N LEU A 606 -2.86 -28.08 -22.72
CA LEU A 606 -3.50 -27.06 -23.54
C LEU A 606 -2.80 -25.71 -23.45
N CYS A 607 -2.41 -25.27 -22.24
CA CYS A 607 -1.69 -24.00 -22.07
C CYS A 607 -0.29 -24.04 -22.70
N THR A 608 0.44 -25.15 -22.53
CA THR A 608 1.78 -25.35 -23.10
C THR A 608 1.77 -25.38 -24.62
N GLU A 609 0.82 -26.11 -25.22
CA GLU A 609 0.63 -26.19 -26.67
C GLU A 609 0.33 -24.81 -27.25
N ARG A 610 -0.58 -24.06 -26.63
CA ARG A 610 -0.92 -22.69 -27.04
C ARG A 610 0.22 -21.70 -26.84
N ALA A 611 1.13 -21.95 -25.90
CA ALA A 611 2.30 -21.10 -25.67
C ALA A 611 3.43 -21.36 -26.68
N GLY A 612 3.36 -22.44 -27.47
CA GLY A 612 4.39 -22.80 -28.46
C GLY A 612 5.72 -23.26 -27.82
N THR A 613 5.74 -23.56 -26.52
CA THR A 613 6.96 -23.94 -25.79
C THR A 613 7.18 -25.45 -25.84
N THR A 614 8.35 -25.90 -26.30
CA THR A 614 8.76 -27.31 -26.20
C THR A 614 9.26 -27.65 -24.80
N SER A 615 8.87 -28.81 -24.28
CA SER A 615 9.29 -29.28 -22.95
C SER A 615 10.81 -29.52 -22.93
N GLY A 616 11.57 -28.70 -22.20
CA GLY A 616 13.01 -28.96 -22.01
C GLY A 616 13.87 -27.85 -21.41
N SER A 617 13.47 -26.56 -21.52
CA SER A 617 14.25 -25.45 -20.95
C SER A 617 13.46 -24.72 -19.87
N TRP A 618 13.88 -24.86 -18.61
CA TRP A 618 13.29 -24.13 -17.48
C TRP A 618 13.69 -22.66 -17.55
N SER A 619 12.77 -21.78 -17.91
CA SER A 619 12.96 -20.32 -17.86
C SER A 619 11.70 -19.61 -17.38
N ALA A 620 11.88 -18.52 -16.64
CA ALA A 620 10.76 -17.70 -16.18
C ALA A 620 9.97 -17.09 -17.35
N ALA A 621 10.63 -16.81 -18.49
CA ALA A 621 9.97 -16.32 -19.69
C ALA A 621 9.04 -17.38 -20.31
N ALA A 622 9.51 -18.63 -20.46
CA ALA A 622 8.69 -19.73 -20.96
C ALA A 622 7.53 -20.08 -20.00
N ASN A 623 7.78 -20.07 -18.69
CA ASN A 623 6.70 -20.23 -17.72
C ASN A 623 5.67 -19.10 -17.83
N GLY A 624 6.13 -17.86 -18.04
CA GLY A 624 5.29 -16.69 -18.22
C GLY A 624 4.36 -16.79 -19.43
N THR A 625 4.84 -17.32 -20.57
CA THR A 625 3.98 -17.54 -21.76
C THR A 625 2.88 -18.57 -21.48
N VAL A 626 3.19 -19.66 -20.77
CA VAL A 626 2.20 -20.68 -20.36
C VAL A 626 1.16 -20.10 -19.39
N ILE A 627 1.61 -19.32 -18.39
CA ILE A 627 0.71 -18.64 -17.43
C ILE A 627 -0.19 -17.64 -18.16
N GLU A 628 0.34 -16.89 -19.12
CA GLU A 628 -0.44 -15.95 -19.92
C GLU A 628 -1.56 -16.66 -20.71
N GLN A 629 -1.30 -17.85 -21.26
CA GLN A 629 -2.38 -18.64 -21.88
C GLN A 629 -3.45 -19.04 -20.86
N ALA A 630 -3.07 -19.44 -19.65
CA ALA A 630 -4.05 -19.72 -18.60
C ALA A 630 -4.88 -18.48 -18.22
N GLN A 631 -4.25 -17.29 -18.16
CA GLN A 631 -4.97 -16.02 -17.92
C GLN A 631 -5.96 -15.70 -19.03
N ILE A 632 -5.59 -15.93 -20.30
CA ILE A 632 -6.48 -15.76 -21.46
C ILE A 632 -7.67 -16.71 -21.38
N LEU A 633 -7.41 -18.02 -21.23
CA LEU A 633 -8.46 -19.04 -21.23
C LEU A 633 -9.44 -18.89 -20.06
N THR A 634 -8.99 -18.36 -18.93
CA THR A 634 -9.82 -18.14 -17.74
C THR A 634 -10.39 -16.72 -17.64
N THR A 635 -10.03 -15.83 -18.58
CA THR A 635 -10.27 -14.37 -18.51
C THR A 635 -9.79 -13.72 -17.20
N HIS A 636 -8.92 -14.44 -16.48
CA HIS A 636 -8.47 -14.13 -15.14
C HIS A 636 -9.60 -13.61 -14.21
N ASN A 637 -10.64 -14.44 -14.04
CA ASN A 637 -11.83 -14.24 -13.20
C ASN A 637 -12.92 -13.31 -13.73
N LEU A 638 -12.72 -12.55 -14.82
CA LEU A 638 -13.75 -11.65 -15.32
C LEU A 638 -15.05 -12.38 -15.72
N ALA A 639 -14.94 -13.48 -16.48
CA ALA A 639 -16.10 -14.30 -16.81
C ALA A 639 -16.75 -14.94 -15.58
N THR A 640 -15.96 -15.29 -14.55
CA THR A 640 -16.51 -15.84 -13.30
C THR A 640 -17.32 -14.78 -12.56
N LEU A 641 -16.83 -13.55 -12.47
CA LEU A 641 -17.57 -12.43 -11.89
C LEU A 641 -18.85 -12.11 -12.68
N VAL A 642 -18.77 -12.03 -14.00
CA VAL A 642 -19.93 -11.67 -14.82
C VAL A 642 -20.96 -12.80 -14.86
N HIS A 643 -20.54 -14.03 -15.15
CA HIS A 643 -21.46 -15.13 -15.41
C HIS A 643 -21.98 -15.82 -14.15
N ARG A 644 -21.14 -15.96 -13.11
CA ARG A 644 -21.52 -16.69 -11.88
C ARG A 644 -21.93 -15.77 -10.74
N VAL A 645 -21.16 -14.71 -10.50
CA VAL A 645 -21.51 -13.72 -9.45
C VAL A 645 -22.62 -12.77 -9.94
N GLY A 646 -22.65 -12.44 -11.22
CA GLY A 646 -23.69 -11.61 -11.84
C GLY A 646 -23.43 -10.11 -11.66
N ILE A 647 -22.18 -9.66 -11.76
CA ILE A 647 -21.85 -8.23 -11.65
C ILE A 647 -22.36 -7.43 -12.85
N VAL A 648 -22.86 -6.21 -12.61
CA VAL A 648 -23.27 -5.27 -13.67
C VAL A 648 -22.69 -3.89 -13.39
N PRO A 649 -21.42 -3.64 -13.77
CA PRO A 649 -20.77 -2.35 -13.50
C PRO A 649 -21.53 -1.18 -14.11
N ARG A 650 -21.82 -0.15 -13.28
CA ARG A 650 -22.64 1.02 -13.66
C ARG A 650 -22.19 1.77 -14.93
N PRO A 651 -20.89 1.95 -15.23
CA PRO A 651 -20.49 2.65 -16.45
C PRO A 651 -20.86 1.92 -17.76
N GLY A 652 -21.19 0.63 -17.68
CA GLY A 652 -21.44 -0.22 -18.84
C GLY A 652 -20.17 -0.72 -19.52
N TRP A 653 -20.29 -1.82 -20.27
CA TRP A 653 -19.15 -2.51 -20.88
C TRP A 653 -18.41 -1.66 -21.92
N ALA A 654 -19.14 -0.85 -22.70
CA ALA A 654 -18.56 0.06 -23.68
C ALA A 654 -17.62 1.10 -23.06
N ASP A 655 -18.01 1.67 -21.91
CA ASP A 655 -17.18 2.64 -21.21
C ASP A 655 -15.96 1.97 -20.56
N LEU A 656 -16.14 0.80 -19.95
CA LEU A 656 -15.04 0.01 -19.39
C LEU A 656 -14.02 -0.39 -20.45
N ALA A 657 -14.46 -0.77 -21.66
CA ALA A 657 -13.57 -1.04 -22.78
C ALA A 657 -12.70 0.19 -23.11
N ARG A 658 -13.31 1.38 -23.24
CA ARG A 658 -12.58 2.63 -23.48
C ARG A 658 -11.60 2.94 -22.37
N ARG A 659 -11.99 2.84 -21.10
CA ARG A 659 -11.09 3.08 -19.95
C ARG A 659 -9.93 2.10 -19.91
N CYS A 660 -10.17 0.82 -20.23
CA CYS A 660 -9.09 -0.17 -20.36
C CYS A 660 -8.10 0.24 -21.45
N PHE A 661 -8.58 0.74 -22.59
CA PHE A 661 -7.71 1.23 -23.67
C PHE A 661 -6.91 2.48 -23.28
N VAL A 662 -7.49 3.41 -22.52
CA VAL A 662 -6.74 4.53 -21.92
C VAL A 662 -5.61 4.01 -21.03
N THR A 663 -5.88 2.98 -20.22
CA THR A 663 -4.85 2.30 -19.41
C THR A 663 -3.76 1.68 -20.29
N VAL A 664 -4.11 1.00 -21.40
CA VAL A 664 -3.15 0.48 -22.39
C VAL A 664 -2.25 1.60 -22.91
N CYS A 665 -2.83 2.72 -23.37
CA CYS A 665 -2.06 3.84 -23.92
C CYS A 665 -1.11 4.46 -22.88
N ARG A 666 -1.59 4.66 -21.64
CA ARG A 666 -0.78 5.15 -20.52
C ARG A 666 0.39 4.22 -20.19
N LEU A 667 0.17 2.91 -20.18
CA LEU A 667 1.22 1.93 -19.92
C LEU A 667 2.23 1.87 -21.08
N THR A 668 1.76 1.88 -22.32
CA THR A 668 2.63 1.94 -23.51
C THR A 668 3.48 3.20 -23.55
N ALA A 669 2.96 4.36 -23.11
CA ALA A 669 3.76 5.58 -22.98
C ALA A 669 4.95 5.41 -22.03
N ARG A 670 4.77 4.64 -20.94
CA ARG A 670 5.80 4.32 -19.93
C ARG A 670 6.80 3.25 -20.36
N VAL A 671 6.65 2.67 -21.54
CA VAL A 671 7.66 1.76 -22.13
C VAL A 671 8.84 2.56 -22.66
N HIS A 672 8.61 3.79 -23.13
CA HIS A 672 9.67 4.65 -23.65
C HIS A 672 10.67 5.06 -22.55
N HIS A 673 11.97 4.99 -22.84
CA HIS A 673 13.08 5.25 -21.90
C HIS A 673 13.05 4.44 -20.60
N ASN A 674 12.25 3.38 -20.53
CA ASN A 674 12.23 2.48 -19.39
C ASN A 674 13.30 1.40 -19.59
N THR A 675 14.26 1.33 -18.68
CA THR A 675 15.35 0.34 -18.72
C THR A 675 14.87 -1.09 -18.47
N ARG A 676 13.66 -1.28 -17.93
CA ARG A 676 13.03 -2.58 -17.65
C ARG A 676 11.55 -2.60 -18.10
N PRO A 677 11.27 -2.54 -19.42
CA PRO A 677 9.92 -2.28 -19.92
C PRO A 677 8.97 -3.49 -19.87
N LEU A 678 9.49 -4.71 -19.67
CA LEU A 678 8.69 -5.95 -19.81
C LEU A 678 7.52 -6.03 -18.82
N GLY A 679 7.71 -5.59 -17.57
CA GLY A 679 6.61 -5.55 -16.60
C GLY A 679 5.48 -4.63 -17.08
N THR A 680 5.83 -3.44 -17.56
CA THR A 680 4.87 -2.49 -18.12
C THR A 680 4.15 -3.05 -19.36
N ILE A 681 4.86 -3.78 -20.22
CA ILE A 681 4.28 -4.43 -21.41
C ILE A 681 3.32 -5.56 -20.99
N LYS A 682 3.68 -6.37 -19.98
CA LYS A 682 2.80 -7.39 -19.39
C LYS A 682 1.50 -6.76 -18.90
N ASP A 683 1.59 -5.66 -18.17
CA ASP A 683 0.42 -4.94 -17.64
C ASP A 683 -0.43 -4.33 -18.78
N ALA A 684 0.20 -3.81 -19.84
CA ALA A 684 -0.50 -3.31 -21.02
C ALA A 684 -1.24 -4.42 -21.77
N ALA A 685 -0.64 -5.60 -21.91
CA ALA A 685 -1.29 -6.76 -22.52
C ALA A 685 -2.46 -7.27 -21.66
N TYR A 686 -2.36 -7.16 -20.34
CA TYR A 686 -3.48 -7.45 -19.44
C TYR A 686 -4.63 -6.44 -19.61
N ALA A 687 -4.33 -5.15 -19.64
CA ALA A 687 -5.34 -4.12 -19.89
C ALA A 687 -6.02 -4.29 -21.25
N TRP A 688 -5.25 -4.71 -22.27
CA TRP A 688 -5.77 -5.07 -23.58
C TRP A 688 -6.73 -6.28 -23.53
N ARG A 689 -6.37 -7.33 -22.77
CA ARG A 689 -7.27 -8.48 -22.53
C ARG A 689 -8.59 -8.05 -21.90
N GLN A 690 -8.57 -7.18 -20.90
CA GLN A 690 -9.80 -6.68 -20.26
C GLN A 690 -10.64 -5.85 -21.23
N MET A 691 -10.00 -4.99 -22.05
CA MET A 691 -10.69 -4.25 -23.11
C MET A 691 -11.44 -5.20 -24.05
N LEU A 692 -10.76 -6.24 -24.56
CA LEU A 692 -11.38 -7.22 -25.46
C LEU A 692 -12.52 -8.00 -24.80
N PHE A 693 -12.37 -8.33 -23.52
CA PHE A 693 -13.42 -8.97 -22.74
C PHE A 693 -14.67 -8.07 -22.69
N HIS A 694 -14.51 -6.80 -22.32
CA HIS A 694 -15.63 -5.85 -22.26
C HIS A 694 -16.25 -5.58 -23.64
N LEU A 695 -15.44 -5.43 -24.68
CA LEU A 695 -15.93 -5.33 -26.07
C LEU A 695 -16.79 -6.54 -26.45
N SER A 696 -16.40 -7.74 -26.04
CA SER A 696 -17.13 -8.97 -26.36
C SER A 696 -18.49 -9.07 -25.68
N LEU A 697 -18.74 -8.27 -24.64
CA LEU A 697 -20.04 -8.15 -23.97
C LEU A 697 -20.89 -7.00 -24.54
N CYS A 698 -20.35 -6.20 -25.45
CA CYS A 698 -21.08 -5.15 -26.14
C CYS A 698 -21.85 -5.70 -27.36
N PRO A 699 -22.95 -5.05 -27.77
CA PRO A 699 -23.57 -5.30 -29.07
C PRO A 699 -22.58 -5.04 -30.24
N PRO A 700 -22.73 -5.73 -31.39
CA PRO A 700 -21.81 -5.58 -32.54
C PRO A 700 -21.64 -4.14 -33.05
N GLU A 701 -22.71 -3.33 -33.04
CA GLU A 701 -22.65 -1.92 -33.46
C GLU A 701 -21.75 -1.08 -32.54
N ASP A 702 -21.86 -1.31 -31.23
CA ASP A 702 -21.01 -0.63 -30.23
C ASP A 702 -19.56 -1.10 -30.34
N GLN A 703 -19.32 -2.39 -30.62
CA GLN A 703 -17.98 -2.91 -30.88
C GLN A 703 -17.33 -2.18 -32.06
N GLY A 704 -18.03 -2.09 -33.19
CA GLY A 704 -17.54 -1.38 -34.39
C GLY A 704 -17.23 0.09 -34.10
N ARG A 705 -18.12 0.80 -33.41
CA ARG A 705 -17.93 2.22 -33.04
C ARG A 705 -16.70 2.42 -32.15
N ILE A 706 -16.50 1.55 -31.14
CA ILE A 706 -15.35 1.67 -30.23
C ILE A 706 -14.05 1.36 -30.97
N ILE A 707 -14.01 0.28 -31.76
CA ILE A 707 -12.81 -0.12 -32.51
C ILE A 707 -12.39 0.97 -33.48
N ALA A 708 -13.33 1.58 -34.22
CA ALA A 708 -13.05 2.69 -35.12
C ALA A 708 -12.46 3.91 -34.40
N GLY A 709 -12.90 4.18 -33.17
CA GLY A 709 -12.43 5.31 -32.35
C GLY A 709 -11.10 5.09 -31.62
N LEU A 710 -10.51 3.89 -31.60
CA LEU A 710 -9.28 3.62 -30.83
C LEU A 710 -8.07 4.43 -31.35
N ASN A 711 -7.99 4.66 -32.66
CA ASN A 711 -6.91 5.46 -33.24
C ASN A 711 -6.94 6.91 -32.73
N GLU A 712 -8.13 7.50 -32.55
CA GLU A 712 -8.29 8.85 -32.00
C GLU A 712 -7.76 8.93 -30.56
N GLU A 713 -8.00 7.89 -29.76
CA GLU A 713 -7.47 7.85 -28.40
C GLU A 713 -5.94 7.75 -28.40
N THR A 714 -5.33 6.91 -29.27
CA THR A 714 -3.86 6.86 -29.36
C THR A 714 -3.24 8.20 -29.75
N ALA A 715 -3.94 9.01 -30.56
CA ALA A 715 -3.48 10.33 -31.00
C ALA A 715 -3.47 11.38 -29.85
N ARG A 716 -4.16 11.11 -28.73
CA ARG A 716 -4.10 11.96 -27.51
C ARG A 716 -2.84 11.72 -26.67
N HIS A 717 -2.07 10.68 -27.00
CA HIS A 717 -0.84 10.31 -26.33
C HIS A 717 0.40 10.65 -27.18
N PRO A 718 1.61 10.62 -26.60
CA PRO A 718 2.83 10.82 -27.37
C PRO A 718 2.94 9.87 -28.58
N ALA A 719 3.46 10.36 -29.72
CA ALA A 719 3.43 9.67 -31.02
C ALA A 719 3.94 8.21 -31.00
N GLN A 720 4.92 7.89 -30.15
CA GLN A 720 5.43 6.54 -29.98
C GLN A 720 4.39 5.52 -29.48
N VAL A 721 3.30 5.98 -28.85
CA VAL A 721 2.20 5.11 -28.40
C VAL A 721 1.44 4.56 -29.61
N ALA A 722 1.06 5.43 -30.56
CA ALA A 722 0.40 5.02 -31.80
C ALA A 722 1.27 4.05 -32.61
N ILE A 723 2.58 4.35 -32.75
CA ILE A 723 3.52 3.48 -33.47
C ILE A 723 3.61 2.09 -32.85
N ARG A 724 3.74 2.00 -31.51
CA ARG A 724 3.84 0.71 -30.80
C ARG A 724 2.54 -0.08 -30.80
N LEU A 725 1.39 0.59 -30.78
CA LEU A 725 0.09 -0.09 -30.75
C LEU A 725 -0.45 -0.43 -32.15
N ALA A 726 0.07 0.19 -33.21
CA ALA A 726 -0.41 -0.02 -34.58
C ALA A 726 -0.53 -1.51 -34.97
N PRO A 727 0.45 -2.41 -34.68
CA PRO A 727 0.28 -3.82 -35.03
C PRO A 727 -0.85 -4.52 -34.27
N ALA A 728 -1.05 -4.18 -33.00
CA ALA A 728 -2.12 -4.74 -32.17
C ALA A 728 -3.51 -4.25 -32.60
N LEU A 729 -3.61 -2.97 -32.97
CA LEU A 729 -4.84 -2.35 -33.48
C LEU A 729 -5.21 -2.93 -34.85
N ALA A 730 -4.25 -3.06 -35.77
CA ALA A 730 -4.47 -3.72 -37.06
C ALA A 730 -4.95 -5.17 -36.88
N GLY A 731 -4.36 -5.90 -35.93
CA GLY A 731 -4.82 -7.25 -35.57
C GLY A 731 -6.24 -7.29 -35.00
N LEU A 732 -6.65 -6.28 -34.22
CA LEU A 732 -8.01 -6.19 -33.70
C LEU A 732 -9.02 -5.93 -34.81
N THR A 733 -8.73 -4.98 -35.71
CA THR A 733 -9.57 -4.68 -36.88
C THR A 733 -9.73 -5.91 -37.76
N LEU A 734 -8.63 -6.60 -38.09
CA LEU A 734 -8.65 -7.83 -38.89
C LEU A 734 -9.63 -8.87 -38.33
N VAL A 735 -9.58 -9.14 -37.03
CA VAL A 735 -10.44 -10.14 -36.39
C VAL A 735 -11.89 -9.67 -36.26
N ALA A 736 -12.10 -8.38 -36.03
CA ALA A 736 -13.44 -7.79 -35.99
C ALA A 736 -14.14 -7.90 -37.35
N GLU A 737 -13.39 -7.82 -38.45
CA GLU A 737 -13.86 -8.00 -39.84
C GLU A 737 -13.97 -9.47 -40.27
N GLY A 738 -13.66 -10.42 -39.38
CA GLY A 738 -13.79 -11.87 -39.63
C GLY A 738 -12.50 -12.56 -40.10
N GLY A 739 -11.37 -11.85 -40.17
CA GLY A 739 -10.07 -12.42 -40.43
C GLY A 739 -9.52 -13.25 -39.26
N THR A 740 -8.43 -13.99 -39.50
CA THR A 740 -7.75 -14.81 -38.49
C THR A 740 -6.25 -14.59 -38.50
N PHE A 741 -5.61 -14.84 -37.36
CA PHE A 741 -4.15 -14.82 -37.24
C PHE A 741 -3.54 -16.14 -37.74
N GLY A 742 -2.30 -16.09 -38.24
CA GLY A 742 -1.47 -17.27 -38.44
C GLY A 742 -1.08 -17.97 -37.13
N GLY A 743 -0.41 -19.12 -37.23
CA GLY A 743 -0.02 -19.95 -36.08
C GLY A 743 0.92 -19.25 -35.07
N ASP A 744 1.70 -18.27 -35.52
CA ASP A 744 2.58 -17.45 -34.69
C ASP A 744 1.90 -16.19 -34.11
N GLY A 745 0.59 -16.02 -34.37
CA GLY A 745 -0.19 -14.87 -33.93
C GLY A 745 -0.02 -13.61 -34.78
N THR A 746 0.50 -13.74 -36.01
CA THR A 746 0.69 -12.61 -36.94
C THR A 746 0.04 -12.83 -38.31
N THR A 747 -0.17 -11.73 -39.03
CA THR A 747 -0.60 -11.69 -40.45
C THR A 747 0.15 -10.55 -41.15
N ASP A 748 0.23 -10.57 -42.48
CA ASP A 748 0.83 -9.52 -43.33
C ASP A 748 2.27 -9.15 -42.93
N GLY A 749 3.12 -10.16 -42.70
CA GLY A 749 4.52 -9.96 -42.32
C GLY A 749 4.70 -9.25 -40.97
N GLY A 750 3.71 -9.38 -40.06
CA GLY A 750 3.75 -8.80 -38.72
C GLY A 750 3.07 -7.43 -38.60
N ARG A 751 2.46 -6.91 -39.67
CA ARG A 751 1.69 -5.65 -39.64
C ARG A 751 0.41 -5.76 -38.81
N ALA A 752 -0.20 -6.95 -38.75
CA ALA A 752 -1.29 -7.26 -37.84
C ALA A 752 -0.83 -8.34 -36.86
N ARG A 753 -0.99 -8.09 -35.56
CA ARG A 753 -0.43 -8.95 -34.51
C ARG A 753 -1.35 -9.11 -33.31
N ARG A 754 -1.44 -10.33 -32.81
CA ARG A 754 -2.07 -10.63 -31.51
C ARG A 754 -1.21 -10.04 -30.38
N PHE A 755 -1.82 -9.26 -29.51
CA PHE A 755 -1.10 -8.69 -28.38
C PHE A 755 -1.05 -9.67 -27.19
N LEU A 756 0.16 -10.14 -26.93
CA LEU A 756 0.59 -10.92 -25.75
C LEU A 756 1.66 -10.12 -25.01
N GLY A 757 1.83 -10.35 -23.72
CA GLY A 757 2.76 -9.62 -22.85
C GLY A 757 4.07 -10.36 -22.58
N TRP A 758 4.10 -11.69 -22.78
CA TRP A 758 5.30 -12.51 -22.62
C TRP A 758 5.92 -12.90 -23.95
N SER A 759 7.25 -13.05 -23.96
CA SER A 759 8.04 -13.53 -25.11
C SER A 759 9.31 -14.21 -24.61
N THR A 760 9.77 -15.24 -25.33
CA THR A 760 11.04 -15.94 -25.11
C THR A 760 12.23 -15.27 -25.82
N ASP A 761 11.98 -14.64 -26.97
CA ASP A 761 13.01 -14.15 -27.90
C ASP A 761 13.07 -12.62 -27.99
N GLY A 762 12.58 -11.94 -26.95
CA GLY A 762 12.43 -10.48 -26.90
C GLY A 762 11.05 -10.00 -27.35
N HIS A 763 10.56 -8.90 -26.77
CA HIS A 763 9.22 -8.38 -27.06
C HIS A 763 9.27 -7.31 -28.15
N TRP A 764 8.40 -7.44 -29.16
CA TRP A 764 8.31 -6.56 -30.33
C TRP A 764 7.89 -5.10 -30.04
N MET A 765 7.56 -4.77 -28.79
CA MET A 765 7.17 -3.40 -28.36
C MET A 765 8.33 -2.63 -27.72
N ARG A 766 9.49 -3.29 -27.53
CA ARG A 766 10.66 -2.66 -26.93
C ARG A 766 11.20 -1.53 -27.81
#